data_AF-A0A0M6XYA5-F1
#
_entry.id   AF-A0A0M6XYA5-F1
#
_cell.length_a   1.000
_cell.length_b   1.000
_cell.length_c   1.000
_cell.angle_alpha   90.00
_cell.angle_beta   90.00
_cell.angle_gamma   90.00
#
_symmetry.space_group_name_H-M   'P 1'
#
loop_
_entity.id
_entity.type
_entity.pdbx_description
1 polymer ?
#
loop_
_entity_poly.entity_id
_entity_poly.type
_entity_poly.pdbx_seq_one_letter_code
_entity_poly.pdbx_strand_id
1 'polypeptide(L)'
;MVMDFLAPSEPEVKKITKAPWKILIVDDDPDVHEVTKIAVGGCIFENRPFELLHALSAQEARQILLKHPDIAVALVDVVMESDTAGLGLVSWIRSELGNHFTRLILRTGQPGYAPQTDVIMKFDIDGYTEKAELSRTKLITAIVTGLRGYKLVMSLETNRKKLKQLNEHFAAIVEKNALSEFAAAVLKHFTVLVGQPVDSLLCGLETLPDYGSFDKSNVRVLAATGNFEDKIDLPVDVISDDAIRNAVARCVETQATCASPKGLALPLVTRNGMTGALYLGISEELLEELVGSEVVQLFVSNVALGYEKTGLLEHIRNLAYVDRVTGLSTFSGFIETFQRHAANGAKLLVVHSDIQRFRVIVDGIGDEKAGAVLKRTGHRLSQTFPDALTIARKEKDEFLILLKGGEENTIQDVVARIEDAFQQPITLEDNQITLRLRLGFASTGTETQGAEELVRFASIALNDVRQKGVTNHAAFHPLMQEAAFERLRLASLLTGSSNQTKFSLNYQPIMHARDESLASFEALMRFRTPSGTFLNTARMIEAAEASGLITEIGAWMFKTSFTEFSSLTGISDDVRLNVNLSPRQVQANRIYKDIEDAVTAAELPLDRLVFEVTEGLFLSNDQVTLAFLTWLRDKGARVVIDDFGTGYSSFSYLRKLPVDGIKIDRSFIMNMDQDADALAVVKSIIAVAQALDLNVTAEGVETVAQRNIMQELHCDYLQGYFYAKPLATNDLSGFIQKAVEPGVAFG
;
A
#
# COMPACT_ATOMS: atom_id res chain seq x y z
N MET A 1 -74.73 61.11 -9.88
CA MET A 1 -73.93 60.40 -8.87
C MET A 1 -73.77 58.97 -9.37
N VAL A 2 -72.75 58.63 -10.16
CA VAL A 2 -71.28 58.68 -9.95
C VAL A 2 -70.80 57.58 -9.00
N MET A 3 -70.09 56.59 -9.56
CA MET A 3 -68.80 56.00 -9.16
C MET A 3 -68.62 54.73 -10.00
N ASP A 4 -68.00 54.86 -11.17
CA ASP A 4 -66.55 54.73 -11.44
C ASP A 4 -66.08 53.27 -11.57
N PHE A 5 -65.98 52.88 -12.85
CA PHE A 5 -65.19 51.77 -13.34
C PHE A 5 -63.71 52.14 -13.22
N LEU A 6 -62.94 51.40 -12.42
CA LEU A 6 -61.49 51.40 -12.51
C LEU A 6 -61.03 50.00 -12.91
N ALA A 7 -60.55 49.92 -14.16
CA ALA A 7 -59.81 48.80 -14.69
C ALA A 7 -58.55 48.55 -13.86
N PRO A 8 -58.12 47.28 -13.69
CA PRO A 8 -56.85 46.98 -13.02
C PRO A 8 -55.70 47.64 -13.80
N SER A 9 -54.99 48.50 -13.09
CA SER A 9 -53.77 49.17 -13.52
C SER A 9 -52.78 48.19 -14.14
N GLU A 10 -52.36 48.47 -15.37
CA GLU A 10 -51.17 47.85 -15.97
C GLU A 10 -49.99 47.96 -14.98
N PRO A 11 -49.17 46.91 -14.83
CA PRO A 11 -48.01 46.98 -13.96
C PRO A 11 -47.09 48.09 -14.47
N GLU A 12 -46.75 49.04 -13.58
CA GLU A 12 -45.67 50.01 -13.83
C GLU A 12 -44.38 49.24 -14.11
N VAL A 13 -44.09 49.04 -15.39
CA VAL A 13 -42.76 48.66 -15.84
C VAL A 13 -41.86 49.84 -15.49
N LYS A 14 -41.12 49.74 -14.39
CA LYS A 14 -39.96 50.61 -14.11
C LYS A 14 -39.08 50.57 -15.36
N LYS A 15 -39.19 51.60 -16.22
CA LYS A 15 -38.28 51.80 -17.34
C LYS A 15 -36.89 52.04 -16.75
N ILE A 16 -36.11 50.98 -16.64
CA ILE A 16 -34.67 51.05 -16.39
C ILE A 16 -34.10 51.86 -17.55
N THR A 17 -33.80 53.14 -17.30
CA THR A 17 -33.14 54.01 -18.27
C THR A 17 -31.72 53.51 -18.46
N LYS A 18 -31.51 52.68 -19.49
CA LYS A 18 -30.18 52.23 -19.92
C LYS A 18 -29.30 53.46 -20.19
N ALA A 19 -28.02 53.39 -19.82
CA ALA A 19 -27.04 54.47 -20.01
C ALA A 19 -27.04 54.98 -21.46
N PRO A 20 -26.78 56.26 -21.75
CA PRO A 20 -26.77 56.76 -23.12
C PRO A 20 -25.73 56.08 -24.01
N TRP A 21 -25.89 56.17 -25.33
CA TRP A 21 -24.85 55.80 -26.29
C TRP A 21 -23.91 56.97 -26.49
N LYS A 22 -22.64 56.82 -26.08
CA LYS A 22 -21.63 57.86 -26.26
C LYS A 22 -21.08 57.83 -27.68
N ILE A 23 -21.16 58.97 -28.35
CA ILE A 23 -20.67 59.18 -29.71
C ILE A 23 -19.69 60.34 -29.69
N LEU A 24 -18.44 60.09 -30.08
CA LEU A 24 -17.41 61.12 -30.18
C LEU A 24 -17.44 61.76 -31.57
N ILE A 25 -17.34 63.08 -31.61
CA ILE A 25 -17.18 63.87 -32.84
C ILE A 25 -15.82 64.56 -32.74
N VAL A 26 -14.97 64.32 -33.72
CA VAL A 26 -13.64 64.91 -33.84
C VAL A 26 -13.55 65.65 -35.17
N ASP A 27 -13.58 66.97 -35.11
CA ASP A 27 -13.52 67.88 -36.27
C ASP A 27 -12.94 69.21 -35.75
N ASP A 28 -12.13 69.91 -36.54
CA ASP A 28 -11.57 71.21 -36.13
C ASP A 28 -12.52 72.38 -36.39
N ASP A 29 -13.60 72.14 -37.16
CA ASP A 29 -14.64 73.11 -37.47
C ASP A 29 -15.77 73.11 -36.40
N PRO A 30 -15.94 74.20 -35.62
CA PRO A 30 -17.02 74.32 -34.64
C PRO A 30 -18.43 74.19 -35.24
N ASP A 31 -18.63 74.59 -36.49
CA ASP A 31 -19.94 74.55 -37.14
C ASP A 31 -20.39 73.11 -37.38
N VAL A 32 -19.46 72.19 -37.67
CA VAL A 32 -19.73 70.76 -37.80
C VAL A 32 -20.33 70.19 -36.52
N HIS A 33 -19.82 70.59 -35.36
CA HIS A 33 -20.28 70.09 -34.07
C HIS A 33 -21.74 70.49 -33.80
N GLU A 34 -22.09 71.75 -34.05
CA GLU A 34 -23.46 72.24 -33.88
C GLU A 34 -24.42 71.64 -34.92
N VAL A 35 -24.00 71.51 -36.18
CA VAL A 35 -24.80 70.83 -37.22
C VAL A 35 -25.06 69.37 -36.86
N THR A 36 -24.04 68.65 -36.38
CA THR A 36 -24.17 67.24 -35.98
C THR A 36 -25.11 67.11 -34.78
N LYS A 37 -24.99 68.00 -33.79
CA LYS A 37 -25.85 68.06 -32.60
C LYS A 37 -27.32 68.31 -32.95
N ILE A 38 -27.60 69.21 -33.89
CA ILE A 38 -28.96 69.45 -34.39
C ILE A 38 -29.46 68.24 -35.20
N ALA A 39 -28.60 67.65 -36.04
CA ALA A 39 -28.98 66.55 -36.92
C ALA A 39 -29.41 65.29 -36.14
N VAL A 40 -28.69 64.93 -35.08
CA VAL A 40 -28.99 63.74 -34.27
C VAL A 40 -29.77 64.04 -32.98
N GLY A 41 -30.08 65.31 -32.72
CA GLY A 41 -30.88 65.75 -31.59
C GLY A 41 -32.22 64.99 -31.49
N GLY A 42 -32.50 64.40 -30.33
CA GLY A 42 -33.71 63.62 -30.08
C GLY A 42 -33.71 62.18 -30.63
N CYS A 43 -32.61 61.70 -31.21
CA CYS A 43 -32.51 60.31 -31.66
C CYS A 43 -32.35 59.34 -30.48
N ILE A 44 -33.06 58.20 -30.56
CA ILE A 44 -33.01 57.12 -29.59
C ILE A 44 -32.80 55.81 -30.34
N PHE A 45 -31.91 54.95 -29.85
CA PHE A 45 -31.71 53.60 -30.37
C PHE A 45 -31.78 52.59 -29.22
N GLU A 46 -32.67 51.60 -29.32
CA GLU A 46 -32.94 50.60 -28.27
C GLU A 46 -33.23 51.20 -26.88
N ASN A 47 -34.07 52.24 -26.83
CA ASN A 47 -34.42 52.99 -25.61
C ASN A 47 -33.23 53.68 -24.91
N ARG A 48 -32.11 53.89 -25.61
CA ARG A 48 -30.95 54.66 -25.14
C ARG A 48 -30.79 55.94 -25.97
N PRO A 49 -30.76 57.13 -25.34
CA PRO A 49 -30.50 58.38 -26.07
C PRO A 49 -29.02 58.47 -26.49
N PHE A 50 -28.73 59.32 -27.47
CA PHE A 50 -27.35 59.62 -27.88
C PHE A 50 -26.75 60.71 -26.98
N GLU A 51 -25.55 60.48 -26.47
CA GLU A 51 -24.72 61.47 -25.77
C GLU A 51 -23.54 61.82 -26.67
N LEU A 52 -23.45 63.08 -27.09
CA LEU A 52 -22.39 63.56 -27.97
C LEU A 52 -21.22 64.10 -27.15
N LEU A 53 -20.03 63.61 -27.45
CA LEU A 53 -18.76 64.14 -26.96
C LEU A 53 -18.06 64.85 -28.12
N HIS A 54 -17.41 65.98 -27.85
CA HIS A 54 -16.87 66.87 -28.87
C HIS A 54 -15.38 67.08 -28.62
N ALA A 55 -14.58 66.99 -29.68
CA ALA A 55 -13.15 67.29 -29.67
C ALA A 55 -12.82 68.16 -30.90
N LEU A 56 -12.17 69.30 -30.66
CA LEU A 56 -11.73 70.23 -31.71
C LEU A 56 -10.32 69.93 -32.23
N SER A 57 -9.66 68.92 -31.65
CA SER A 57 -8.31 68.51 -32.01
C SER A 57 -8.10 67.02 -31.82
N ALA A 58 -7.13 66.45 -32.53
CA ALA A 58 -6.70 65.08 -32.32
C ALA A 58 -6.19 64.85 -30.89
N GLN A 59 -5.55 65.87 -30.27
CA GLN A 59 -5.05 65.78 -28.90
C GLN A 59 -6.18 65.75 -27.87
N GLU A 60 -7.22 66.58 -28.04
CA GLU A 60 -8.41 66.58 -27.19
C GLU A 60 -9.18 65.27 -27.32
N ALA A 61 -9.30 64.74 -28.55
CA ALA A 61 -9.94 63.45 -28.79
C ALA A 61 -9.24 62.30 -28.03
N ARG A 62 -7.89 62.30 -27.99
CA ARG A 62 -7.12 61.33 -27.19
C ARG A 62 -7.46 61.41 -25.70
N GLN A 63 -7.58 62.61 -25.14
CA GLN A 63 -7.94 62.79 -23.73
C GLN A 63 -9.35 62.28 -23.42
N ILE A 64 -10.31 62.55 -24.32
CA ILE A 64 -11.70 62.11 -24.16
C ILE A 64 -11.80 60.58 -24.26
N LEU A 65 -11.09 59.96 -25.21
CA LEU A 65 -11.07 58.51 -25.38
C LEU A 65 -10.41 57.78 -24.19
N LEU A 66 -9.41 58.39 -23.55
CA LEU A 66 -8.82 57.86 -22.30
C LEU A 66 -9.80 57.94 -21.13
N LYS A 67 -10.61 58.99 -21.05
CA LYS A 67 -11.60 59.19 -19.98
C LYS A 67 -12.88 58.37 -20.17
N HIS A 68 -13.23 58.06 -21.41
CA HIS A 68 -14.47 57.38 -21.79
C HIS A 68 -14.19 56.16 -22.67
N PRO A 69 -13.81 55.01 -22.08
CA PRO A 69 -13.56 53.78 -22.84
C PRO A 69 -14.84 53.16 -23.44
N ASP A 70 -16.00 53.63 -23.01
CA ASP A 70 -17.33 53.18 -23.44
C ASP A 70 -17.91 53.97 -24.63
N ILE A 71 -17.08 54.78 -25.31
CA ILE A 71 -17.46 55.43 -26.57
C ILE A 71 -17.75 54.36 -27.62
N ALA A 72 -19.00 54.34 -28.09
CA ALA A 72 -19.47 53.29 -29.01
C ALA A 72 -19.08 53.60 -30.46
N VAL A 73 -19.19 54.87 -30.86
CA VAL A 73 -18.89 55.36 -32.22
C VAL A 73 -18.06 56.62 -32.12
N ALA A 74 -17.04 56.77 -32.96
CA ALA A 74 -16.34 58.03 -33.16
C ALA A 74 -16.41 58.45 -34.65
N LEU A 75 -16.95 59.64 -34.88
CA LEU A 75 -16.91 60.33 -36.17
C LEU A 75 -15.64 61.17 -36.19
N VAL A 76 -14.72 60.87 -37.10
CA VAL A 76 -13.39 61.51 -37.14
C VAL A 76 -13.16 62.13 -38.50
N ASP A 77 -12.86 63.42 -38.53
CA ASP A 77 -12.45 64.08 -39.75
C ASP A 77 -11.00 63.74 -40.12
N VAL A 78 -10.75 63.48 -41.41
CA VAL A 78 -9.45 63.03 -41.91
C VAL A 78 -8.43 64.18 -41.89
N VAL A 79 -8.85 65.38 -42.28
CA VAL A 79 -8.02 66.58 -42.41
C VAL A 79 -8.44 67.56 -41.32
N MET A 80 -7.57 67.83 -40.36
CA MET A 80 -7.83 68.78 -39.26
C MET A 80 -6.62 69.71 -39.12
N GLU A 81 -5.90 69.66 -37.98
CA GLU A 81 -4.71 70.49 -37.75
C GLU A 81 -3.56 70.17 -38.73
N SER A 82 -3.63 69.00 -39.36
CA SER A 82 -2.82 68.60 -40.51
C SER A 82 -3.60 67.68 -41.43
N ASP A 83 -3.14 67.54 -42.67
CA ASP A 83 -3.72 66.69 -43.72
C ASP A 83 -3.84 65.19 -43.35
N THR A 84 -3.23 64.77 -42.23
CA THR A 84 -3.24 63.37 -41.77
C THR A 84 -3.61 63.21 -40.28
N ALA A 85 -4.00 64.28 -39.60
CA ALA A 85 -4.25 64.26 -38.15
C ALA A 85 -5.32 63.21 -37.76
N GLY A 86 -6.40 63.10 -38.54
CA GLY A 86 -7.47 62.12 -38.30
C GLY A 86 -7.02 60.68 -38.49
N LEU A 87 -6.22 60.42 -39.53
CA LEU A 87 -5.64 59.09 -39.76
C LEU A 87 -4.63 58.71 -38.66
N GLY A 88 -3.83 59.68 -38.21
CA GLY A 88 -2.94 59.52 -37.06
C GLY A 88 -3.71 59.20 -35.77
N LEU A 89 -4.86 59.83 -35.55
CA LEU A 89 -5.74 59.52 -34.42
C LEU A 89 -6.32 58.10 -34.51
N VAL A 90 -6.83 57.70 -35.68
CA VAL A 90 -7.34 56.32 -35.87
C VAL A 90 -6.26 55.28 -35.64
N SER A 91 -5.06 55.50 -36.21
CA SER A 91 -3.89 54.63 -36.00
C SER A 91 -3.55 54.51 -34.52
N TRP A 92 -3.60 55.63 -33.78
CA TRP A 92 -3.39 55.67 -32.34
C TRP A 92 -4.46 54.89 -31.58
N ILE A 93 -5.75 55.04 -31.93
CA ILE A 93 -6.87 54.33 -31.27
C ILE A 93 -6.69 52.81 -31.39
N ARG A 94 -6.30 52.32 -32.56
CA ARG A 94 -6.15 50.88 -32.82
C ARG A 94 -4.83 50.31 -32.30
N SER A 95 -3.72 51.03 -32.47
CA SER A 95 -2.38 50.49 -32.20
C SER A 95 -1.87 50.82 -30.80
N GLU A 96 -2.05 52.06 -30.34
CA GLU A 96 -1.48 52.52 -29.07
C GLU A 96 -2.49 52.42 -27.92
N LEU A 97 -3.74 52.88 -28.13
CA LEU A 97 -4.81 52.73 -27.15
C LEU A 97 -5.35 51.29 -27.12
N GLY A 98 -5.17 50.52 -28.20
CA GLY A 98 -5.62 49.13 -28.32
C GLY A 98 -7.14 48.96 -28.30
N ASN A 99 -7.91 50.02 -28.58
CA ASN A 99 -9.36 49.97 -28.55
C ASN A 99 -9.89 49.51 -29.92
N HIS A 100 -10.16 48.21 -30.04
CA HIS A 100 -10.79 47.60 -31.22
C HIS A 100 -12.31 47.57 -31.14
N PHE A 101 -12.91 48.09 -30.07
CA PHE A 101 -14.34 48.02 -29.81
C PHE A 101 -15.08 49.20 -30.41
N THR A 102 -14.58 50.42 -30.18
CA THR A 102 -15.17 51.66 -30.71
C THR A 102 -15.21 51.64 -32.24
N ARG A 103 -16.37 51.95 -32.80
CA ARG A 103 -16.57 51.99 -34.25
C ARG A 103 -16.12 53.32 -34.81
N LEU A 104 -15.24 53.30 -35.79
CA LEU A 104 -14.63 54.49 -36.36
C LEU A 104 -15.28 54.79 -37.71
N ILE A 105 -15.78 56.02 -37.88
CA ILE A 105 -16.37 56.48 -39.13
C ILE A 105 -15.60 57.74 -39.55
N LEU A 106 -14.85 57.63 -40.63
CA LEU A 106 -14.07 58.72 -41.19
C LEU A 106 -14.94 59.64 -42.06
N ARG A 107 -14.68 60.94 -41.96
CA ARG A 107 -15.26 61.97 -42.83
C ARG A 107 -14.15 62.75 -43.52
N THR A 108 -14.38 63.24 -44.74
CA THR A 108 -13.44 64.15 -45.42
C THR A 108 -14.16 65.14 -46.33
N GLY A 109 -13.64 66.37 -46.44
CA GLY A 109 -14.08 67.37 -47.43
C GLY A 109 -13.37 67.31 -48.78
N GLN A 110 -12.27 66.53 -48.91
CA GLN A 110 -11.45 66.46 -50.12
C GLN A 110 -11.16 64.99 -50.50
N PRO A 111 -11.88 64.42 -51.47
CA PRO A 111 -11.62 63.07 -51.96
C PRO A 111 -10.37 63.08 -52.85
N GLY A 112 -9.23 62.57 -52.34
CA GLY A 112 -8.01 62.44 -53.15
C GLY A 112 -6.72 62.12 -52.40
N TYR A 113 -6.65 62.35 -51.08
CA TYR A 113 -5.41 62.18 -50.31
C TYR A 113 -5.08 60.73 -49.89
N ALA A 114 -6.06 59.82 -49.91
CA ALA A 114 -5.84 58.37 -49.75
C ALA A 114 -7.01 57.56 -50.35
N PRO A 115 -6.77 56.43 -51.05
CA PRO A 115 -7.85 55.59 -51.58
C PRO A 115 -8.69 55.00 -50.45
N GLN A 116 -10.02 55.12 -50.55
CA GLN A 116 -10.98 54.66 -49.54
C GLN A 116 -10.77 53.19 -49.16
N THR A 117 -10.43 52.32 -50.12
CA THR A 117 -10.20 50.89 -49.91
C THR A 117 -8.97 50.60 -49.06
N ASP A 118 -7.87 51.32 -49.28
CA ASP A 118 -6.59 51.09 -48.60
C ASP A 118 -6.64 51.55 -47.14
N VAL A 119 -7.36 52.65 -46.87
CA VAL A 119 -7.51 53.20 -45.52
C VAL A 119 -8.43 52.32 -44.67
N ILE A 120 -9.54 51.84 -45.23
CA ILE A 120 -10.48 50.96 -44.53
C ILE A 120 -9.81 49.64 -44.15
N MET A 121 -9.04 49.02 -45.07
CA MET A 121 -8.35 47.76 -44.80
C MET A 121 -7.13 47.92 -43.88
N LYS A 122 -6.38 49.01 -43.99
CA LYS A 122 -5.15 49.22 -43.21
C LYS A 122 -5.41 49.61 -41.76
N PHE A 123 -6.55 50.24 -41.47
CA PHE A 123 -6.82 50.85 -40.15
C PHE A 123 -8.09 50.33 -39.45
N ASP A 124 -8.74 49.28 -39.98
CA ASP A 124 -9.91 48.63 -39.37
C ASP A 124 -11.02 49.64 -38.99
N ILE A 125 -11.53 50.31 -40.03
CA ILE A 125 -12.50 51.42 -39.94
C ILE A 125 -13.85 50.95 -40.48
N ASP A 126 -14.93 51.33 -39.80
CA ASP A 126 -16.29 50.84 -40.07
C ASP A 126 -17.04 51.65 -41.14
N GLY A 127 -16.54 52.84 -41.51
CA GLY A 127 -17.08 53.65 -42.61
C GLY A 127 -16.18 54.82 -43.01
N TYR A 128 -16.31 55.26 -44.28
CA TYR A 128 -15.64 56.44 -44.84
C TYR A 128 -16.63 57.19 -45.71
N THR A 129 -16.85 58.49 -45.49
CA THR A 129 -17.89 59.26 -46.20
C THR A 129 -17.47 60.70 -46.45
N GLU A 130 -17.84 61.26 -47.60
CA GLU A 130 -17.55 62.66 -47.93
C GLU A 130 -18.48 63.63 -47.17
N LYS A 131 -17.92 64.73 -46.64
CA LYS A 131 -18.66 65.79 -45.90
C LYS A 131 -19.81 66.36 -46.74
N ALA A 132 -19.64 66.46 -48.07
CA ALA A 132 -20.65 66.98 -49.00
C ALA A 132 -21.84 66.02 -49.24
N GLU A 133 -21.68 64.71 -48.98
CA GLU A 133 -22.71 63.71 -49.26
C GLU A 133 -23.55 63.31 -48.04
N LEU A 134 -23.23 63.85 -46.85
CA LEU A 134 -23.81 63.48 -45.57
C LEU A 134 -25.13 64.22 -45.31
N SER A 135 -26.23 63.71 -45.88
CA SER A 135 -27.57 64.12 -45.46
C SER A 135 -27.86 63.65 -44.02
N ARG A 136 -28.80 64.33 -43.33
CA ARG A 136 -29.25 63.94 -41.97
C ARG A 136 -29.56 62.44 -41.86
N THR A 137 -30.24 61.89 -42.87
CA THR A 137 -30.60 60.46 -42.92
C THR A 137 -29.38 59.55 -43.05
N LYS A 138 -28.40 59.92 -43.88
CA LYS A 138 -27.17 59.14 -44.05
C LYS A 138 -26.31 59.14 -42.78
N LEU A 139 -26.21 60.28 -42.10
CA LEU A 139 -25.49 60.42 -40.83
C LEU A 139 -26.09 59.53 -39.73
N ILE A 140 -27.41 59.58 -39.54
CA ILE A 140 -28.12 58.73 -38.58
C ILE A 140 -27.92 57.24 -38.93
N THR A 141 -28.00 56.89 -40.21
CA THR A 141 -27.81 55.50 -40.67
C THR A 141 -26.40 54.98 -40.37
N ALA A 142 -25.37 55.79 -40.60
CA ALA A 142 -23.98 55.43 -40.31
C ALA A 142 -23.77 55.23 -38.80
N ILE A 143 -24.28 56.13 -37.97
CA ILE A 143 -24.21 56.02 -36.50
C ILE A 143 -24.93 54.77 -36.01
N VAL A 144 -26.18 54.52 -36.44
CA VAL A 144 -26.95 53.35 -36.00
C VAL A 144 -26.28 52.05 -36.45
N THR A 145 -25.69 52.01 -37.65
CA THR A 145 -24.92 50.86 -38.13
C THR A 145 -23.69 50.62 -37.26
N GLY A 146 -22.95 51.68 -36.91
CA GLY A 146 -21.87 51.61 -35.93
C GLY A 146 -22.35 51.10 -34.57
N LEU A 147 -23.43 51.62 -34.01
CA LEU A 147 -23.96 51.16 -32.72
C LEU A 147 -24.34 49.67 -32.72
N ARG A 148 -24.90 49.16 -33.83
CA ARG A 148 -25.17 47.72 -33.99
C ARG A 148 -23.88 46.91 -34.02
N GLY A 149 -22.86 47.36 -34.75
CA GLY A 149 -21.54 46.73 -34.79
C GLY A 149 -20.88 46.70 -33.41
N TYR A 150 -20.87 47.83 -32.69
CA TYR A 150 -20.35 47.93 -31.33
C TYR A 150 -21.03 46.93 -30.38
N LYS A 151 -22.37 46.85 -30.41
CA LYS A 151 -23.13 45.91 -29.58
C LYS A 151 -22.75 44.45 -29.86
N LEU A 152 -22.62 44.08 -31.14
CA LEU A 152 -22.25 42.72 -31.52
C LEU A 152 -20.86 42.35 -30.98
N VAL A 153 -19.87 43.22 -31.19
CA VAL A 153 -18.49 42.97 -30.73
C VAL A 153 -18.41 42.94 -29.20
N MET A 154 -19.14 43.82 -28.51
CA MET A 154 -19.20 43.81 -27.04
C MET A 154 -19.88 42.54 -26.49
N SER A 155 -20.92 42.03 -27.16
CA SER A 155 -21.56 40.75 -26.80
C SER A 155 -20.58 39.58 -26.93
N LEU A 156 -19.87 39.52 -28.07
CA LEU A 156 -18.83 38.51 -28.31
C LEU A 156 -17.70 38.58 -27.28
N GLU A 157 -17.23 39.79 -26.94
CA GLU A 157 -16.19 39.96 -25.93
C GLU A 157 -16.66 39.58 -24.53
N THR A 158 -17.91 39.87 -24.19
CA THR A 158 -18.50 39.47 -22.91
C THR A 158 -18.59 37.94 -22.81
N ASN A 159 -19.06 37.27 -23.87
CA ASN A 159 -19.09 35.82 -23.94
C ASN A 159 -17.68 35.21 -23.88
N ARG A 160 -16.71 35.80 -24.59
CA ARG A 160 -15.30 35.40 -24.54
C ARG A 160 -14.74 35.49 -23.12
N LYS A 161 -15.03 36.58 -22.39
CA LYS A 161 -14.62 36.76 -20.98
C LYS A 161 -15.27 35.73 -20.06
N LYS A 162 -16.57 35.48 -20.20
CA LYS A 162 -17.29 34.44 -19.43
C LYS A 162 -16.68 33.05 -19.66
N LEU A 163 -16.40 32.69 -20.91
CA LEU A 163 -15.73 31.43 -21.27
C LEU A 163 -14.33 31.33 -20.68
N LYS A 164 -13.55 32.42 -20.71
CA LYS A 164 -12.21 32.48 -20.11
C LYS A 164 -12.26 32.25 -18.60
N GLN A 165 -13.18 32.92 -17.90
CA GLN A 165 -13.38 32.75 -16.45
C GLN A 165 -13.81 31.32 -16.10
N LEU A 166 -14.70 30.71 -16.90
CA LEU A 166 -15.12 29.33 -16.68
C LEU A 166 -13.94 28.35 -16.85
N ASN A 167 -13.06 28.59 -17.82
CA ASN A 167 -11.86 27.78 -18.00
C ASN A 167 -10.86 27.92 -16.84
N GLU A 168 -10.68 29.13 -16.31
CA GLU A 168 -9.85 29.40 -15.12
C GLU A 168 -10.41 28.69 -13.87
N HIS A 169 -11.73 28.75 -13.65
CA HIS A 169 -12.39 28.04 -12.56
C HIS A 169 -12.25 26.52 -12.69
N PHE A 170 -12.38 25.97 -13.91
CA PHE A 170 -12.24 24.54 -14.13
C PHE A 170 -10.81 24.04 -13.87
N ALA A 171 -9.81 24.79 -14.30
CA ALA A 171 -8.41 24.46 -14.02
C ALA A 171 -8.15 24.29 -12.51
N ALA A 172 -8.69 25.20 -11.69
CA ALA A 172 -8.57 25.15 -10.23
C ALA A 172 -9.31 23.95 -9.59
N ILE A 173 -10.43 23.52 -10.17
CA ILE A 173 -11.21 22.36 -9.72
C ILE A 173 -10.46 21.05 -10.04
N VAL A 174 -9.85 20.94 -11.22
CA VAL A 174 -9.20 19.71 -11.71
C VAL A 174 -7.90 19.36 -10.96
N GLU A 175 -7.28 20.33 -10.29
CA GLU A 175 -6.10 20.10 -9.45
C GLU A 175 -6.40 19.34 -8.15
N LYS A 176 -7.68 19.18 -7.79
CA LYS A 176 -8.08 18.44 -6.59
C LYS A 176 -7.98 16.94 -6.79
N ASN A 177 -7.43 16.24 -5.79
CA ASN A 177 -7.17 14.80 -5.84
C ASN A 177 -8.08 13.97 -4.93
N ALA A 178 -8.90 14.62 -4.08
CA ALA A 178 -9.90 13.97 -3.22
C ALA A 178 -11.32 14.38 -3.66
N LEU A 179 -12.26 13.43 -3.64
CA LEU A 179 -13.65 13.67 -4.07
C LEU A 179 -14.32 14.81 -3.28
N SER A 180 -14.10 14.87 -1.97
CA SER A 180 -14.70 15.88 -1.09
C SER A 180 -14.17 17.29 -1.35
N GLU A 181 -12.85 17.44 -1.54
CA GLU A 181 -12.24 18.72 -1.90
C GLU A 181 -12.67 19.19 -3.28
N PHE A 182 -12.75 18.26 -4.24
CA PHE A 182 -13.28 18.52 -5.57
C PHE A 182 -14.74 18.99 -5.48
N ALA A 183 -15.58 18.25 -4.75
CA ALA A 183 -17.00 18.53 -4.62
C ALA A 183 -17.26 19.92 -3.99
N ALA A 184 -16.54 20.27 -2.92
CA ALA A 184 -16.62 21.58 -2.30
C ALA A 184 -16.15 22.70 -3.24
N ALA A 185 -15.07 22.48 -4.01
CA ALA A 185 -14.60 23.44 -4.99
C ALA A 185 -15.62 23.69 -6.10
N VAL A 186 -16.29 22.63 -6.59
CA VAL A 186 -17.36 22.73 -7.60
C VAL A 186 -18.47 23.66 -7.13
N LEU A 187 -19.01 23.45 -5.92
CA LEU A 187 -20.10 24.27 -5.39
C LEU A 187 -19.66 25.73 -5.19
N LYS A 188 -18.42 25.96 -4.72
CA LYS A 188 -17.86 27.30 -4.55
C LYS A 188 -17.75 28.04 -5.89
N HIS A 189 -17.16 27.40 -6.90
CA HIS A 189 -16.97 28.02 -8.23
C HIS A 189 -18.29 28.23 -8.96
N PHE A 190 -19.27 27.34 -8.77
CA PHE A 190 -20.61 27.54 -9.31
C PHE A 190 -21.30 28.75 -8.68
N THR A 191 -21.19 28.92 -7.36
CA THR A 191 -21.75 30.09 -6.65
C THR A 191 -21.18 31.40 -7.21
N VAL A 192 -19.88 31.44 -7.50
CA VAL A 192 -19.23 32.60 -8.15
C VAL A 192 -19.76 32.82 -9.57
N LEU A 193 -20.00 31.75 -10.33
CA LEU A 193 -20.53 31.82 -11.69
C LEU A 193 -21.96 32.38 -11.75
N VAL A 194 -22.80 32.00 -10.79
CA VAL A 194 -24.18 32.51 -10.65
C VAL A 194 -24.21 33.94 -10.13
N GLY A 195 -23.19 34.35 -9.35
CA GLY A 195 -23.05 35.72 -8.82
C GLY A 195 -23.90 36.00 -7.57
N GLN A 196 -24.57 34.99 -7.03
CA GLN A 196 -25.36 35.05 -5.79
C GLN A 196 -25.30 33.70 -5.05
N PRO A 197 -25.47 33.67 -3.71
CA PRO A 197 -25.47 32.42 -2.95
C PRO A 197 -26.68 31.54 -3.32
N VAL A 198 -26.42 30.25 -3.53
CA VAL A 198 -27.44 29.24 -3.86
C VAL A 198 -27.24 28.00 -2.99
N ASP A 199 -28.32 27.52 -2.39
CA ASP A 199 -28.34 26.23 -1.68
C ASP A 199 -28.08 25.11 -2.70
N SER A 200 -26.99 24.37 -2.53
CA SER A 200 -26.50 23.43 -3.55
C SER A 200 -26.03 22.12 -2.93
N LEU A 201 -26.18 21.01 -3.67
CA LEU A 201 -25.70 19.69 -3.27
C LEU A 201 -24.97 19.03 -4.43
N LEU A 202 -23.81 18.43 -4.15
CA LEU A 202 -23.17 17.49 -5.08
C LEU A 202 -23.34 16.07 -4.53
N CYS A 203 -24.06 15.24 -5.27
CA CYS A 203 -24.35 13.86 -4.89
C CYS A 203 -23.66 12.89 -5.86
N GLY A 204 -23.11 11.81 -5.33
CA GLY A 204 -22.41 10.81 -6.13
C GLY A 204 -22.13 9.51 -5.37
N LEU A 205 -21.52 8.58 -6.08
CA LEU A 205 -20.98 7.33 -5.54
C LEU A 205 -19.57 7.59 -5.01
N GLU A 206 -19.30 7.15 -3.78
CA GLU A 206 -17.99 7.27 -3.13
C GLU A 206 -16.96 6.27 -3.72
N THR A 207 -17.45 5.16 -4.28
CA THR A 207 -16.62 4.13 -4.90
C THR A 207 -17.22 3.69 -6.23
N LEU A 208 -16.36 3.48 -7.24
CA LEU A 208 -16.75 2.81 -8.48
C LEU A 208 -17.43 1.47 -8.15
N PRO A 209 -18.66 1.21 -8.64
CA PRO A 209 -19.30 -0.07 -8.45
C PRO A 209 -18.46 -1.16 -9.13
N ASP A 210 -18.17 -2.25 -8.41
CA ASP A 210 -17.67 -3.47 -9.05
C ASP A 210 -18.69 -3.88 -10.13
N TYR A 211 -18.20 -4.32 -11.30
CA TYR A 211 -19.01 -4.68 -12.46
C TYR A 211 -20.24 -5.52 -12.05
N GLY A 212 -21.43 -4.92 -12.01
CA GLY A 212 -22.70 -5.66 -12.00
C GLY A 212 -23.77 -5.31 -10.96
N SER A 213 -23.59 -4.41 -9.99
CA SER A 213 -24.70 -4.00 -9.10
C SER A 213 -24.77 -2.50 -8.83
N PHE A 214 -25.64 -1.81 -9.55
CA PHE A 214 -26.06 -0.44 -9.24
C PHE A 214 -27.13 -0.51 -8.15
N ASP A 215 -26.78 -0.24 -6.89
CA ASP A 215 -27.75 -0.12 -5.81
C ASP A 215 -28.08 1.36 -5.55
N LYS A 216 -29.38 1.69 -5.51
CA LYS A 216 -29.90 3.06 -5.32
C LYS A 216 -29.50 3.63 -3.95
N SER A 217 -29.14 2.77 -3.00
CA SER A 217 -28.74 3.12 -1.62
C SER A 217 -27.34 3.73 -1.48
N ASN A 218 -26.51 3.71 -2.52
CA ASN A 218 -25.10 4.10 -2.41
C ASN A 218 -24.79 5.56 -2.80
N VAL A 219 -25.80 6.35 -3.17
CA VAL A 219 -25.61 7.77 -3.49
C VAL A 219 -25.53 8.59 -2.20
N ARG A 220 -24.41 9.29 -2.01
CA ARG A 220 -24.14 10.13 -0.82
C ARG A 220 -23.92 11.58 -1.21
N VAL A 221 -24.08 12.47 -0.24
CA VAL A 221 -23.79 13.90 -0.39
C VAL A 221 -22.28 14.11 -0.22
N LEU A 222 -21.59 14.41 -1.33
CA LEU A 222 -20.14 14.63 -1.37
C LEU A 222 -19.76 16.04 -0.91
N ALA A 223 -20.61 17.02 -1.19
CA ALA A 223 -20.50 18.38 -0.69
C ALA A 223 -21.88 19.04 -0.68
N ALA A 224 -22.01 20.06 0.17
CA ALA A 224 -23.25 20.80 0.35
C ALA A 224 -22.94 22.27 0.70
N THR A 225 -23.84 23.18 0.34
CA THR A 225 -23.79 24.60 0.73
C THR A 225 -25.13 25.06 1.30
N GLY A 226 -25.08 26.04 2.21
CA GLY A 226 -26.28 26.67 2.77
C GLY A 226 -27.02 25.73 3.71
N ASN A 227 -28.31 25.52 3.49
CA ASN A 227 -29.18 24.75 4.40
C ASN A 227 -28.88 23.23 4.48
N PHE A 228 -27.88 22.75 3.75
CA PHE A 228 -27.52 21.33 3.66
C PHE A 228 -26.13 20.99 4.21
N GLU A 229 -25.40 21.94 4.79
CA GLU A 229 -24.03 21.73 5.27
C GLU A 229 -23.91 20.62 6.32
N ASP A 230 -24.97 20.36 7.09
CA ASP A 230 -25.06 19.27 8.07
C ASP A 230 -25.28 17.88 7.44
N LYS A 231 -25.39 17.79 6.10
CA LYS A 231 -25.69 16.55 5.36
C LYS A 231 -24.50 15.94 4.63
N ILE A 232 -23.30 16.51 4.73
CA ILE A 232 -22.08 15.99 4.09
C ILE A 232 -21.76 14.58 4.60
N ASP A 233 -21.33 13.69 3.70
CA ASP A 233 -21.04 12.26 3.91
C ASP A 233 -22.25 11.39 4.34
N LEU A 234 -23.45 11.96 4.33
CA LEU A 234 -24.68 11.22 4.61
C LEU A 234 -25.33 10.72 3.31
N PRO A 235 -26.07 9.59 3.37
CA PRO A 235 -26.93 9.16 2.28
C PRO A 235 -27.94 10.24 1.89
N VAL A 236 -28.26 10.34 0.60
CA VAL A 236 -29.27 11.30 0.09
C VAL A 236 -30.65 11.11 0.75
N ASP A 237 -30.94 9.90 1.23
CA ASP A 237 -32.16 9.56 1.97
C ASP A 237 -32.36 10.35 3.27
N VAL A 238 -31.29 10.91 3.85
CA VAL A 238 -31.33 11.71 5.08
C VAL A 238 -31.84 13.13 4.83
N ILE A 239 -31.96 13.57 3.57
CA ILE A 239 -32.48 14.90 3.23
C ILE A 239 -33.99 14.93 3.48
N SER A 240 -34.46 15.80 4.37
CA SER A 240 -35.86 15.86 4.82
C SER A 240 -36.87 16.20 3.72
N ASP A 241 -36.44 16.82 2.63
CA ASP A 241 -37.31 17.31 1.56
C ASP A 241 -37.49 16.30 0.42
N ASP A 242 -38.71 15.77 0.30
CA ASP A 242 -39.08 14.77 -0.71
C ASP A 242 -38.92 15.28 -2.15
N ALA A 243 -39.11 16.57 -2.40
CA ALA A 243 -38.97 17.12 -3.75
C ALA A 243 -37.51 17.10 -4.22
N ILE A 244 -36.57 17.36 -3.30
CA ILE A 244 -35.13 17.35 -3.57
C ILE A 244 -34.65 15.91 -3.78
N ARG A 245 -35.01 15.00 -2.86
CA ARG A 245 -34.64 13.57 -2.99
C ARG A 245 -35.13 12.97 -4.29
N ASN A 246 -36.39 13.23 -4.66
CA ASN A 246 -36.97 12.72 -5.90
C ASN A 246 -36.31 13.33 -7.14
N ALA A 247 -35.94 14.62 -7.11
CA ALA A 247 -35.26 15.27 -8.22
C ALA A 247 -33.84 14.70 -8.43
N VAL A 248 -33.07 14.53 -7.35
CA VAL A 248 -31.72 13.93 -7.39
C VAL A 248 -31.79 12.48 -7.86
N ALA A 249 -32.68 11.66 -7.28
CA ALA A 249 -32.83 10.25 -7.64
C ALA A 249 -33.24 10.07 -9.10
N ARG A 250 -34.24 10.83 -9.58
CA ARG A 250 -34.65 10.80 -10.99
C ARG A 250 -33.55 11.28 -11.92
N CYS A 251 -32.77 12.29 -11.51
CA CYS A 251 -31.67 12.82 -12.31
C CYS A 251 -30.57 11.76 -12.51
N VAL A 252 -30.19 11.05 -11.45
CA VAL A 252 -29.21 9.96 -11.49
C VAL A 252 -29.73 8.78 -12.34
N GLU A 253 -31.01 8.42 -12.22
CA GLU A 253 -31.62 7.29 -12.93
C GLU A 253 -31.85 7.56 -14.43
N THR A 254 -32.35 8.76 -14.76
CA THR A 254 -32.68 9.13 -16.15
C THR A 254 -31.51 9.76 -16.89
N GLN A 255 -30.43 10.14 -16.19
CA GLN A 255 -29.30 10.89 -16.73
C GLN A 255 -29.72 12.20 -17.43
N ALA A 256 -30.85 12.77 -17.01
CA ALA A 256 -31.43 13.98 -17.58
C ALA A 256 -31.67 15.03 -16.49
N THR A 257 -31.69 16.30 -16.91
CA THR A 257 -32.03 17.42 -16.03
C THR A 257 -33.44 17.24 -15.47
N CYS A 258 -33.58 17.35 -14.14
CA CYS A 258 -34.85 17.16 -13.44
C CYS A 258 -35.20 18.41 -12.62
N ALA A 259 -36.25 19.11 -13.03
CA ALA A 259 -36.79 20.26 -12.30
C ALA A 259 -37.66 19.81 -11.11
N SER A 260 -37.61 20.60 -10.04
CA SER A 260 -38.46 20.51 -8.85
C SER A 260 -39.01 21.89 -8.48
N PRO A 261 -40.09 21.99 -7.68
CA PRO A 261 -40.63 23.28 -7.24
C PRO A 261 -39.63 24.16 -6.47
N LYS A 262 -38.55 23.58 -5.94
CA LYS A 262 -37.55 24.25 -5.11
C LYS A 262 -36.18 24.40 -5.77
N GLY A 263 -36.01 23.89 -7.00
CA GLY A 263 -34.70 23.89 -7.64
C GLY A 263 -34.56 22.89 -8.79
N LEU A 264 -33.35 22.76 -9.30
CA LEU A 264 -33.00 21.98 -10.49
C LEU A 264 -31.89 20.96 -10.17
N ALA A 265 -32.06 19.72 -10.59
CA ALA A 265 -31.02 18.69 -10.55
C ALA A 265 -30.39 18.49 -11.94
N LEU A 266 -29.07 18.63 -12.02
CA LEU A 266 -28.27 18.50 -13.24
C LEU A 266 -27.45 17.20 -13.21
N PRO A 267 -27.47 16.37 -14.26
CA PRO A 267 -26.85 15.05 -14.23
C PRO A 267 -25.34 15.13 -14.46
N LEU A 268 -24.58 14.38 -13.65
CA LEU A 268 -23.16 14.11 -13.90
C LEU A 268 -23.06 12.75 -14.58
N VAL A 269 -22.99 12.77 -15.90
CA VAL A 269 -22.90 11.56 -16.73
C VAL A 269 -21.46 11.35 -17.15
N THR A 270 -20.84 10.26 -16.70
CA THR A 270 -19.48 9.90 -17.10
C THR A 270 -19.48 8.75 -18.10
N ARG A 271 -18.36 8.52 -18.78
CA ARG A 271 -18.26 7.45 -19.79
C ARG A 271 -18.14 6.04 -19.18
N ASN A 272 -17.65 5.95 -17.95
CA ASN A 272 -17.41 4.70 -17.22
C ASN A 272 -18.61 4.24 -16.36
N GLY A 273 -19.77 4.90 -16.49
CA GLY A 273 -20.98 4.53 -15.76
C GLY A 273 -21.06 5.07 -14.33
N MET A 274 -20.12 5.93 -13.90
CA MET A 274 -20.33 6.74 -12.71
C MET A 274 -21.46 7.73 -12.97
N THR A 275 -22.42 7.77 -12.05
CA THR A 275 -23.51 8.74 -12.09
C THR A 275 -23.53 9.56 -10.81
N GLY A 276 -23.91 10.81 -10.97
CA GLY A 276 -24.07 11.76 -9.87
C GLY A 276 -25.05 12.85 -10.27
N ALA A 277 -25.35 13.74 -9.34
CA ALA A 277 -26.21 14.88 -9.59
C ALA A 277 -25.72 16.12 -8.84
N LEU A 278 -25.78 17.26 -9.53
CA LEU A 278 -25.63 18.59 -8.94
C LEU A 278 -27.02 19.18 -8.77
N TYR A 279 -27.50 19.30 -7.53
CA TYR A 279 -28.74 19.98 -7.22
C TYR A 279 -28.49 21.44 -6.89
N LEU A 280 -29.34 22.33 -7.41
CA LEU A 280 -29.29 23.77 -7.24
C LEU A 280 -30.65 24.31 -6.81
N GLY A 281 -30.71 25.06 -5.73
CA GLY A 281 -31.91 25.75 -5.23
C GLY A 281 -32.32 26.97 -6.05
N ILE A 282 -32.31 26.87 -7.39
CA ILE A 282 -32.67 27.94 -8.33
C ILE A 282 -33.58 27.39 -9.44
N SER A 283 -34.48 28.22 -9.96
CA SER A 283 -35.32 27.85 -11.10
C SER A 283 -34.51 27.83 -12.40
N GLU A 284 -34.95 27.01 -13.36
CA GLU A 284 -34.31 26.88 -14.68
C GLU A 284 -34.29 28.22 -15.45
N GLU A 285 -35.41 28.95 -15.42
CA GLU A 285 -35.56 30.26 -16.07
C GLU A 285 -34.54 31.29 -15.55
N LEU A 286 -34.37 31.37 -14.22
CA LEU A 286 -33.45 32.33 -13.60
C LEU A 286 -31.99 31.92 -13.83
N LEU A 287 -31.70 30.62 -13.87
CA LEU A 287 -30.36 30.11 -14.18
C LEU A 287 -29.96 30.44 -15.62
N GLU A 288 -30.89 30.31 -16.57
CA GLU A 288 -30.66 30.67 -17.97
C GLU A 288 -30.43 32.19 -18.15
N GLU A 289 -31.16 33.03 -17.42
CA GLU A 289 -30.97 34.49 -17.46
C GLU A 289 -29.59 34.92 -16.93
N LEU A 290 -29.15 34.34 -15.81
CA LEU A 290 -27.90 34.75 -15.14
C LEU A 290 -26.65 34.23 -15.85
N VAL A 291 -26.67 32.94 -16.22
CA VAL A 291 -25.47 32.22 -16.67
C VAL A 291 -25.54 31.90 -18.16
N GLY A 292 -26.72 31.52 -18.66
CA GLY A 292 -26.93 31.02 -20.03
C GLY A 292 -26.80 29.50 -20.14
N SER A 293 -27.70 28.88 -20.90
CA SER A 293 -27.81 27.42 -21.03
C SER A 293 -26.53 26.74 -21.54
N GLU A 294 -25.84 27.34 -22.52
CA GLU A 294 -24.57 26.84 -23.06
C GLU A 294 -23.45 26.79 -22.00
N VAL A 295 -23.38 27.81 -21.13
CA VAL A 295 -22.36 27.93 -20.09
C VAL A 295 -22.63 26.92 -18.96
N VAL A 296 -23.90 26.71 -18.60
CA VAL A 296 -24.31 25.70 -17.61
C VAL A 296 -23.98 24.29 -18.12
N GLN A 297 -24.31 23.96 -19.37
CA GLN A 297 -23.98 22.66 -19.95
C GLN A 297 -22.48 22.40 -19.98
N LEU A 298 -21.68 23.41 -20.36
CA LEU A 298 -20.22 23.31 -20.36
C LEU A 298 -19.68 23.10 -18.94
N PHE A 299 -20.22 23.81 -17.94
CA PHE A 299 -19.84 23.63 -16.55
C PHE A 299 -20.14 22.21 -16.05
N VAL A 300 -21.37 21.72 -16.26
CA VAL A 300 -21.78 20.38 -15.83
C VAL A 300 -20.95 19.29 -16.50
N SER A 301 -20.68 19.42 -17.81
CA SER A 301 -19.82 18.47 -18.54
C SER A 301 -18.41 18.42 -17.98
N ASN A 302 -17.84 19.58 -17.65
CA ASN A 302 -16.52 19.69 -17.03
C ASN A 302 -16.51 19.10 -15.61
N VAL A 303 -17.52 19.38 -14.79
CA VAL A 303 -17.68 18.76 -13.46
C VAL A 303 -17.79 17.25 -13.57
N ALA A 304 -18.54 16.71 -14.54
CA ALA A 304 -18.63 15.28 -14.76
C ALA A 304 -17.27 14.64 -15.08
N LEU A 305 -16.45 15.28 -15.92
CA LEU A 305 -15.08 14.83 -16.22
C LEU A 305 -14.15 14.88 -14.99
N GLY A 306 -14.24 15.95 -14.20
CA GLY A 306 -13.45 16.08 -12.97
C GLY A 306 -13.85 15.05 -11.91
N TYR A 307 -15.15 14.76 -11.79
CA TYR A 307 -15.71 13.72 -10.93
C TYR A 307 -15.24 12.33 -11.38
N GLU A 308 -15.25 12.04 -12.68
CA GLU A 308 -14.71 10.80 -13.25
C GLU A 308 -13.22 10.62 -12.91
N LYS A 309 -12.41 11.66 -13.17
CA LYS A 309 -10.96 11.64 -12.88
C LYS A 309 -10.68 11.40 -11.40
N THR A 310 -11.34 12.16 -10.52
CA THR A 310 -11.10 12.09 -9.06
C THR A 310 -11.57 10.77 -8.49
N GLY A 311 -12.73 10.27 -8.90
CA GLY A 311 -13.23 8.95 -8.49
C GLY A 311 -12.32 7.80 -8.96
N LEU A 312 -11.77 7.89 -10.18
CA LEU A 312 -10.78 6.93 -10.67
C LEU A 312 -9.47 6.99 -9.88
N LEU A 313 -8.95 8.18 -9.58
CA LEU A 313 -7.73 8.34 -8.79
C LEU A 313 -7.90 7.78 -7.39
N GLU A 314 -9.03 8.03 -6.75
CA GLU A 314 -9.34 7.51 -5.42
C GLU A 314 -9.51 5.98 -5.43
N HIS A 315 -10.15 5.44 -6.47
CA HIS A 315 -10.24 4.00 -6.66
C HIS A 315 -8.86 3.36 -6.89
N ILE A 316 -8.02 3.92 -7.76
CA ILE A 316 -6.64 3.47 -7.97
C ILE A 316 -5.85 3.53 -6.66
N ARG A 317 -6.01 4.60 -5.88
CA ARG A 317 -5.38 4.76 -4.58
C ARG A 317 -5.82 3.64 -3.62
N ASN A 318 -7.12 3.37 -3.55
CA ASN A 318 -7.65 2.29 -2.71
C ASN A 318 -7.14 0.91 -3.17
N LEU A 319 -7.05 0.66 -4.48
CA LEU A 319 -6.47 -0.58 -5.04
C LEU A 319 -4.98 -0.74 -4.74
N ALA A 320 -4.23 0.37 -4.76
CA ALA A 320 -2.78 0.34 -4.54
C ALA A 320 -2.42 0.22 -3.05
N TYR A 321 -3.22 0.83 -2.17
CA TYR A 321 -2.85 1.06 -0.77
C TYR A 321 -3.70 0.33 0.27
N VAL A 322 -4.81 -0.32 -0.10
CA VAL A 322 -5.68 -1.07 0.84
C VAL A 322 -5.79 -2.55 0.45
N ASP A 323 -5.53 -3.45 1.40
CA ASP A 323 -5.70 -4.89 1.23
C ASP A 323 -7.19 -5.27 1.29
N ARG A 324 -7.68 -5.92 0.23
CA ARG A 324 -9.12 -6.25 0.08
C ARG A 324 -9.66 -7.25 1.11
N VAL A 325 -8.80 -8.10 1.68
CA VAL A 325 -9.24 -9.14 2.63
C VAL A 325 -9.44 -8.55 4.02
N THR A 326 -8.48 -7.73 4.46
CA THR A 326 -8.39 -7.24 5.84
C THR A 326 -8.88 -5.81 6.00
N GLY A 327 -8.90 -5.01 4.93
CA GLY A 327 -9.16 -3.57 4.98
C GLY A 327 -7.99 -2.75 5.56
N LEU A 328 -6.85 -3.40 5.83
CA LEU A 328 -5.62 -2.75 6.29
C LEU A 328 -4.85 -2.14 5.13
N SER A 329 -3.76 -1.43 5.41
CA SER A 329 -2.86 -0.96 4.35
C SER A 329 -2.20 -2.14 3.61
N THR A 330 -1.92 -1.97 2.32
CA THR A 330 -0.98 -2.85 1.60
C THR A 330 0.45 -2.50 1.99
N PHE A 331 1.41 -3.30 1.53
CA PHE A 331 2.82 -2.96 1.67
C PHE A 331 3.16 -1.57 1.08
N SER A 332 2.60 -1.19 -0.06
CA SER A 332 2.81 0.15 -0.63
C SER A 332 2.32 1.26 0.31
N GLY A 333 1.19 1.05 1.01
CA GLY A 333 0.61 2.03 1.93
C GLY A 333 1.43 2.16 3.21
N PHE A 334 2.02 1.05 3.63
CA PHE A 334 3.00 1.02 4.72
C PHE A 334 4.23 1.87 4.39
N ILE A 335 4.80 1.70 3.20
CA ILE A 335 6.00 2.45 2.76
C ILE A 335 5.70 3.95 2.67
N GLU A 336 4.56 4.35 2.12
CA GLU A 336 4.16 5.76 2.03
C GLU A 336 4.05 6.39 3.43
N THR A 337 3.39 5.70 4.37
CA THR A 337 3.23 6.18 5.73
C THR A 337 4.56 6.26 6.46
N PHE A 338 5.43 5.25 6.27
CA PHE A 338 6.80 5.26 6.80
C PHE A 338 7.57 6.49 6.32
N GLN A 339 7.61 6.71 5.00
CA GLN A 339 8.36 7.82 4.40
C GLN A 339 7.88 9.18 4.92
N ARG A 340 6.55 9.36 5.06
CA ARG A 340 5.95 10.57 5.60
C ARG A 340 6.43 10.88 7.02
N HIS A 341 6.48 9.87 7.89
CA HIS A 341 6.93 10.07 9.27
C HIS A 341 8.44 10.14 9.42
N ALA A 342 9.19 9.39 8.61
CA ALA A 342 10.65 9.44 8.57
C ALA A 342 11.15 10.82 8.10
N ALA A 343 10.49 11.42 7.08
CA ALA A 343 10.80 12.77 6.62
C ALA A 343 10.61 13.84 7.70
N ASN A 344 9.72 13.60 8.67
CA ASN A 344 9.48 14.47 9.82
C ASN A 344 10.46 14.20 11.00
N GLY A 345 11.47 13.35 10.81
CA GLY A 345 12.48 13.04 11.82
C GLY A 345 11.99 12.13 12.96
N ALA A 346 10.85 11.46 12.80
CA ALA A 346 10.36 10.53 13.81
C ALA A 346 11.23 9.28 13.85
N LYS A 347 11.57 8.81 15.06
CA LYS A 347 12.10 7.44 15.25
C LYS A 347 10.95 6.47 15.01
N LEU A 348 11.21 5.39 14.30
CA LEU A 348 10.20 4.41 13.90
C LEU A 348 10.61 3.00 14.32
N LEU A 349 9.64 2.22 14.77
CA LEU A 349 9.76 0.81 15.07
C LEU A 349 8.87 0.02 14.11
N VAL A 350 9.48 -0.91 13.38
CA VAL A 350 8.80 -1.84 12.49
C VAL A 350 8.70 -3.18 13.19
N VAL A 351 7.48 -3.69 13.26
CA VAL A 351 7.18 -5.05 13.71
C VAL A 351 6.72 -5.83 12.50
N HIS A 352 7.43 -6.90 12.16
CA HIS A 352 7.00 -7.86 11.16
C HIS A 352 6.50 -9.12 11.87
N SER A 353 5.26 -9.49 11.61
CA SER A 353 4.59 -10.59 12.29
C SER A 353 3.99 -11.59 11.31
N ASP A 354 3.87 -12.84 11.72
CA ASP A 354 3.11 -13.86 11.01
C ASP A 354 2.27 -14.72 11.96
N ILE A 355 1.34 -15.50 11.41
CA ILE A 355 0.52 -16.43 12.20
C ILE A 355 1.21 -17.80 12.25
N GLN A 356 1.49 -18.30 13.45
CA GLN A 356 2.07 -19.63 13.64
C GLN A 356 1.16 -20.71 13.06
N ARG A 357 1.74 -21.60 12.25
CA ARG A 357 1.06 -22.74 11.64
C ARG A 357 -0.19 -22.33 10.83
N PHE A 358 -0.22 -21.14 10.23
CA PHE A 358 -1.37 -20.69 9.43
C PHE A 358 -1.76 -21.67 8.33
N ARG A 359 -0.79 -22.36 7.72
CA ARG A 359 -1.09 -23.39 6.71
C ARG A 359 -1.96 -24.53 7.27
N VAL A 360 -1.71 -24.97 8.50
CA VAL A 360 -2.54 -26.00 9.17
C VAL A 360 -3.96 -25.50 9.39
N ILE A 361 -4.12 -24.20 9.71
CA ILE A 361 -5.44 -23.57 9.82
C ILE A 361 -6.14 -23.62 8.46
N VAL A 362 -5.48 -23.17 7.39
CA VAL A 362 -6.00 -23.21 6.02
C VAL A 362 -6.41 -24.62 5.60
N ASP A 363 -5.54 -25.61 5.82
CA ASP A 363 -5.83 -27.00 5.47
C ASP A 363 -7.00 -27.58 6.28
N GLY A 364 -7.24 -27.06 7.49
CA GLY A 364 -8.34 -27.49 8.36
C GLY A 364 -9.70 -26.82 8.08
N ILE A 365 -9.75 -25.55 7.67
CA ILE A 365 -11.01 -24.79 7.50
C ILE A 365 -11.29 -24.35 6.05
N GLY A 366 -10.34 -24.54 5.14
CA GLY A 366 -10.42 -24.12 3.75
C GLY A 366 -10.04 -22.65 3.50
N ASP A 367 -9.63 -22.34 2.27
CA ASP A 367 -9.12 -21.03 1.87
C ASP A 367 -10.12 -19.88 2.08
N GLU A 368 -11.42 -20.10 1.81
CA GLU A 368 -12.46 -19.08 2.00
C GLU A 368 -12.58 -18.65 3.47
N LYS A 369 -12.62 -19.61 4.40
CA LYS A 369 -12.75 -19.32 5.84
C LYS A 369 -11.45 -18.77 6.42
N ALA A 370 -10.30 -19.13 5.86
CA ALA A 370 -9.01 -18.56 6.26
C ALA A 370 -8.92 -17.05 5.99
N GLY A 371 -9.58 -16.54 4.95
CA GLY A 371 -9.71 -15.10 4.71
C GLY A 371 -10.36 -14.36 5.88
N ALA A 372 -11.37 -14.97 6.51
CA ALA A 372 -12.03 -14.39 7.68
C ALA A 372 -11.15 -14.41 8.94
N VAL A 373 -10.28 -15.41 9.11
CA VAL A 373 -9.24 -15.42 10.16
C VAL A 373 -8.32 -14.21 10.01
N LEU A 374 -7.85 -13.96 8.78
CA LEU A 374 -6.97 -12.83 8.48
C LEU A 374 -7.65 -11.50 8.75
N LYS A 375 -8.92 -11.34 8.35
CA LYS A 375 -9.72 -10.13 8.61
C LYS A 375 -9.88 -9.86 10.11
N ARG A 376 -10.21 -10.89 10.90
CA ARG A 376 -10.33 -10.78 12.36
C ARG A 376 -8.98 -10.49 13.04
N THR A 377 -7.91 -11.10 12.55
CA THR A 377 -6.54 -10.84 13.01
C THR A 377 -6.17 -9.38 12.78
N GLY A 378 -6.39 -8.86 11.57
CA GLY A 378 -6.13 -7.47 11.24
C GLY A 378 -6.95 -6.49 12.10
N HIS A 379 -8.24 -6.76 12.27
CA HIS A 379 -9.09 -5.94 13.14
C HIS A 379 -8.62 -5.93 14.59
N ARG A 380 -8.23 -7.09 15.13
CA ARG A 380 -7.71 -7.20 16.49
C ARG A 380 -6.37 -6.48 16.65
N LEU A 381 -5.48 -6.55 15.67
CA LEU A 381 -4.24 -5.76 15.64
C LEU A 381 -4.55 -4.25 15.68
N SER A 382 -5.50 -3.76 14.87
CA SER A 382 -5.93 -2.35 14.89
C SER A 382 -6.50 -1.91 16.25
N GLN A 383 -7.26 -2.77 16.92
CA GLN A 383 -7.76 -2.48 18.27
C GLN A 383 -6.64 -2.52 19.32
N THR A 384 -5.68 -3.42 19.14
CA THR A 384 -4.53 -3.58 20.05
C THR A 384 -3.60 -2.39 19.95
N PHE A 385 -3.43 -1.80 18.75
CA PHE A 385 -2.55 -0.67 18.48
C PHE A 385 -3.28 0.56 17.89
N PRO A 386 -4.09 1.29 18.68
CA PRO A 386 -4.69 2.56 18.25
C PRO A 386 -3.66 3.66 17.97
N ASP A 387 -2.48 3.53 18.57
CA ASP A 387 -1.31 4.39 18.46
C ASP A 387 -0.40 4.05 17.27
N ALA A 388 -0.70 2.97 16.52
CA ALA A 388 0.05 2.63 15.32
C ALA A 388 -0.12 3.70 14.24
N LEU A 389 0.99 4.06 13.60
CA LEU A 389 1.00 4.96 12.45
C LEU A 389 0.33 4.30 11.25
N THR A 390 0.56 3.00 11.07
CA THR A 390 -0.15 2.16 10.11
C THR A 390 0.02 0.69 10.50
N ILE A 391 -0.97 -0.12 10.13
CA ILE A 391 -0.91 -1.58 10.15
C ILE A 391 -1.20 -2.03 8.73
N ALA A 392 -0.34 -2.89 8.21
CA ALA A 392 -0.43 -3.38 6.84
C ALA A 392 -0.39 -4.91 6.78
N ARG A 393 -1.06 -5.46 5.78
CA ARG A 393 -0.86 -6.85 5.37
C ARG A 393 0.16 -6.88 4.25
N LYS A 394 1.29 -7.55 4.46
CA LYS A 394 2.38 -7.63 3.48
C LYS A 394 2.08 -8.69 2.43
N GLU A 395 1.90 -9.93 2.87
CA GLU A 395 1.55 -11.07 2.03
C GLU A 395 0.98 -12.20 2.89
N LYS A 396 0.13 -13.08 2.34
CA LYS A 396 -0.39 -14.29 3.02
C LYS A 396 -0.89 -14.00 4.45
N ASP A 397 -0.19 -14.52 5.46
CA ASP A 397 -0.43 -14.39 6.90
C ASP A 397 0.51 -13.41 7.61
N GLU A 398 1.27 -12.63 6.83
CA GLU A 398 2.25 -11.66 7.32
C GLU A 398 1.65 -10.26 7.47
N PHE A 399 1.85 -9.66 8.64
CA PHE A 399 1.42 -8.31 8.99
C PHE A 399 2.61 -7.45 9.42
N LEU A 400 2.58 -6.18 9.01
CA LEU A 400 3.51 -5.15 9.43
C LEU A 400 2.80 -4.15 10.33
N ILE A 401 3.45 -3.76 11.42
CA ILE A 401 2.97 -2.72 12.32
C ILE A 401 4.05 -1.64 12.37
N LEU A 402 3.66 -0.38 12.09
CA LEU A 402 4.54 0.77 12.20
C LEU A 402 4.19 1.56 13.46
N LEU A 403 5.12 1.62 14.39
CA LEU A 403 4.99 2.36 15.65
C LEU A 403 6.01 3.51 15.67
N LYS A 404 5.73 4.54 16.48
CA LYS A 404 6.76 5.50 16.87
C LYS A 404 7.76 4.80 17.79
N GLY A 405 9.05 4.89 17.48
CA GLY A 405 10.12 4.35 18.32
C GLY A 405 10.41 5.26 19.52
N GLY A 406 10.69 4.69 20.68
CA GLY A 406 10.95 5.43 21.93
C GLY A 406 10.55 4.63 23.17
N GLU A 407 10.51 5.30 24.33
CA GLU A 407 10.20 4.68 25.64
C GLU A 407 8.76 4.16 25.74
N GLU A 408 7.80 4.75 25.01
CA GLU A 408 6.39 4.33 25.03
C GLU A 408 6.10 3.03 24.25
N ASN A 409 7.01 2.62 23.36
CA ASN A 409 6.85 1.42 22.53
C ASN A 409 8.12 0.57 22.59
N THR A 410 8.45 0.09 23.79
CA THR A 410 9.53 -0.89 23.92
C THR A 410 9.11 -2.21 23.27
N ILE A 411 10.09 -3.03 22.87
CA ILE A 411 9.82 -4.34 22.25
C ILE A 411 8.99 -5.20 23.21
N GLN A 412 9.29 -5.14 24.52
CA GLN A 412 8.59 -5.88 25.56
C GLN A 412 7.12 -5.47 25.68
N ASP A 413 6.82 -4.16 25.60
CA ASP A 413 5.43 -3.67 25.66
C ASP A 413 4.62 -4.15 24.47
N VAL A 414 5.20 -4.10 23.26
CA VAL A 414 4.54 -4.56 22.04
C VAL A 414 4.28 -6.07 22.09
N VAL A 415 5.25 -6.85 22.58
CA VAL A 415 5.08 -8.31 22.78
C VAL A 415 3.95 -8.58 23.76
N ALA A 416 3.95 -7.92 24.93
CA ALA A 416 2.92 -8.12 25.95
C ALA A 416 1.51 -7.77 25.45
N ARG A 417 1.36 -6.66 24.70
CA ARG A 417 0.08 -6.25 24.08
C ARG A 417 -0.44 -7.30 23.09
N ILE A 418 0.46 -7.86 22.27
CA ILE A 418 0.08 -8.92 21.31
C ILE A 418 -0.27 -10.21 22.03
N GLU A 419 0.52 -10.63 23.02
CA GLU A 419 0.24 -11.84 23.77
C GLU A 419 -1.11 -11.75 24.49
N ASP A 420 -1.41 -10.64 25.16
CA ASP A 420 -2.70 -10.41 25.82
C ASP A 420 -3.88 -10.41 24.83
N ALA A 421 -3.75 -9.68 23.71
CA ALA A 421 -4.81 -9.61 22.70
C ALA A 421 -5.11 -10.98 22.05
N PHE A 422 -4.09 -11.80 21.83
CA PHE A 422 -4.22 -13.08 21.14
C PHE A 422 -4.37 -14.30 22.08
N GLN A 423 -4.41 -14.10 23.40
CA GLN A 423 -4.86 -15.13 24.34
C GLN A 423 -6.31 -15.55 24.09
N GLN A 424 -7.19 -14.61 23.72
CA GLN A 424 -8.57 -14.93 23.41
C GLN A 424 -8.69 -15.57 22.01
N PRO A 425 -9.40 -16.69 21.86
CA PRO A 425 -9.62 -17.30 20.54
C PRO A 425 -10.31 -16.35 19.56
N ILE A 426 -10.04 -16.51 18.27
CA ILE A 426 -10.87 -15.93 17.21
C ILE A 426 -12.06 -16.87 16.99
N THR A 427 -13.27 -16.34 17.14
CA THR A 427 -14.51 -17.09 16.89
C THR A 427 -14.92 -16.91 15.43
N LEU A 428 -15.14 -18.04 14.75
CA LEU A 428 -15.57 -18.14 13.36
C LEU A 428 -16.71 -19.16 13.29
N GLU A 429 -17.95 -18.65 13.16
CA GLU A 429 -19.15 -19.49 13.23
C GLU A 429 -19.13 -20.34 14.52
N ASP A 430 -19.05 -21.67 14.40
CA ASP A 430 -19.00 -22.61 15.52
C ASP A 430 -17.57 -22.95 16.00
N ASN A 431 -16.53 -22.45 15.31
CA ASN A 431 -15.14 -22.78 15.61
C ASN A 431 -14.45 -21.67 16.42
N GLN A 432 -13.68 -22.09 17.43
CA GLN A 432 -12.77 -21.21 18.17
C GLN A 432 -11.32 -21.55 17.85
N ILE A 433 -10.60 -20.58 17.28
CA ILE A 433 -9.21 -20.77 16.83
C ILE A 433 -8.30 -19.89 17.68
N THR A 434 -7.45 -20.52 18.49
CA THR A 434 -6.41 -19.79 19.22
C THR A 434 -5.24 -19.53 18.30
N LEU A 435 -4.88 -18.26 18.11
CA LEU A 435 -3.75 -17.87 17.27
C LEU A 435 -2.54 -17.53 18.13
N ARG A 436 -1.36 -17.81 17.59
CA ARG A 436 -0.10 -17.29 18.11
C ARG A 436 0.64 -16.57 16.99
N LEU A 437 1.21 -15.41 17.31
CA LEU A 437 2.00 -14.64 16.35
C LEU A 437 3.49 -14.82 16.62
N ARG A 438 4.31 -14.88 15.56
CA ARG A 438 5.77 -14.67 15.66
C ARG A 438 6.07 -13.23 15.32
N LEU A 439 7.05 -12.62 15.99
CA LEU A 439 7.34 -11.18 15.89
C LEU A 439 8.83 -10.92 15.63
N GLY A 440 9.15 -10.23 14.54
CA GLY A 440 10.47 -9.69 14.25
C GLY A 440 10.46 -8.17 14.39
N PHE A 441 11.42 -7.61 15.11
CA PHE A 441 11.48 -6.17 15.37
C PHE A 441 12.69 -5.52 14.70
N ALA A 442 12.52 -4.33 14.15
CA ALA A 442 13.62 -3.47 13.72
C ALA A 442 13.30 -2.00 13.98
N SER A 443 14.22 -1.27 14.60
CA SER A 443 14.08 0.15 14.91
C SER A 443 15.01 0.98 14.03
N THR A 444 14.59 2.18 13.65
CA THR A 444 15.47 3.15 12.99
C THR A 444 16.68 3.45 13.89
N GLY A 445 17.89 3.24 13.36
CA GLY A 445 19.16 3.59 14.01
C GLY A 445 19.55 5.07 13.82
N THR A 446 20.82 5.40 14.06
CA THR A 446 21.39 6.74 13.82
C THR A 446 21.63 7.05 12.34
N GLU A 447 21.70 6.03 11.49
CA GLU A 447 21.80 6.18 10.04
C GLU A 447 20.40 6.07 9.41
N THR A 448 20.14 6.94 8.43
CA THR A 448 18.86 6.98 7.71
C THR A 448 18.66 5.69 6.91
N GLN A 449 17.83 4.79 7.44
CA GLN A 449 17.42 3.56 6.79
C GLN A 449 16.12 3.77 6.01
N GLY A 450 16.08 3.27 4.78
CA GLY A 450 14.85 3.25 3.99
C GLY A 450 13.81 2.28 4.58
N ALA A 451 12.53 2.52 4.28
CA ALA A 451 11.43 1.70 4.78
C ALA A 451 11.61 0.20 4.46
N GLU A 452 12.00 -0.11 3.22
CA GLU A 452 12.23 -1.49 2.75
C GLU A 452 13.38 -2.18 3.49
N GLU A 453 14.44 -1.43 3.79
CA GLU A 453 15.59 -1.94 4.52
C GLU A 453 15.22 -2.29 5.97
N LEU A 454 14.46 -1.43 6.63
CA LEU A 454 14.04 -1.70 8.00
C LEU A 454 13.04 -2.87 8.08
N VAL A 455 12.14 -2.98 7.10
CA VAL A 455 11.27 -4.17 6.95
C VAL A 455 12.10 -5.43 6.69
N ARG A 456 13.15 -5.36 5.87
CA ARG A 456 14.08 -6.48 5.65
C ARG A 456 14.76 -6.90 6.95
N PHE A 457 15.20 -5.96 7.79
CA PHE A 457 15.78 -6.26 9.10
C PHE A 457 14.79 -6.93 10.04
N ALA A 458 13.55 -6.42 10.13
CA ALA A 458 12.49 -7.07 10.89
C ALA A 458 12.19 -8.49 10.37
N SER A 459 12.27 -8.69 9.04
CA SER A 459 12.10 -10.01 8.41
C SER A 459 13.22 -10.99 8.74
N ILE A 460 14.47 -10.52 8.84
CA ILE A 460 15.60 -11.35 9.29
C ILE A 460 15.38 -11.81 10.73
N ALA A 461 14.96 -10.90 11.61
CA ALA A 461 14.63 -11.23 12.99
C ALA A 461 13.45 -12.23 13.08
N LEU A 462 12.39 -12.01 12.29
CA LEU A 462 11.25 -12.94 12.22
C LEU A 462 11.70 -14.33 11.75
N ASN A 463 12.57 -14.42 10.74
CA ASN A 463 13.09 -15.70 10.28
C ASN A 463 13.97 -16.40 11.34
N ASP A 464 14.71 -15.66 12.17
CA ASP A 464 15.46 -16.23 13.29
C ASP A 464 14.52 -16.90 14.30
N VAL A 465 13.39 -16.25 14.61
CA VAL A 465 12.31 -16.81 15.43
C VAL A 465 11.74 -18.09 14.79
N ARG A 466 11.47 -18.07 13.48
CA ARG A 466 10.95 -19.24 12.75
C ARG A 466 11.89 -20.45 12.84
N GLN A 467 13.20 -20.23 12.87
CA GLN A 467 14.20 -21.30 12.89
C GLN A 467 14.46 -21.84 14.29
N LYS A 468 14.64 -20.95 15.28
CA LYS A 468 15.01 -21.37 16.64
C LYS A 468 13.83 -21.95 17.42
N GLY A 469 12.62 -21.42 17.23
CA GLY A 469 11.42 -21.90 17.91
C GLY A 469 11.40 -21.75 19.43
N VAL A 470 12.47 -21.23 20.06
CA VAL A 470 12.60 -21.05 21.52
C VAL A 470 11.74 -19.88 22.03
N THR A 471 11.68 -18.80 21.26
CA THR A 471 10.89 -17.60 21.58
C THR A 471 9.88 -17.34 20.47
N ASN A 472 8.86 -16.53 20.77
CA ASN A 472 7.91 -16.05 19.76
C ASN A 472 8.33 -14.70 19.16
N HIS A 473 9.45 -14.14 19.60
CA HIS A 473 9.93 -12.86 19.10
C HIS A 473 11.45 -12.72 19.08
N ALA A 474 11.95 -11.84 18.21
CA ALA A 474 13.36 -11.42 18.19
C ALA A 474 13.52 -9.98 17.68
N ALA A 475 14.51 -9.28 18.22
CA ALA A 475 14.94 -7.97 17.73
C ALA A 475 16.10 -8.16 16.75
N PHE A 476 16.11 -7.39 15.65
CA PHE A 476 17.19 -7.43 14.68
C PHE A 476 18.52 -7.06 15.33
N HIS A 477 19.52 -7.89 15.08
CA HIS A 477 20.91 -7.64 15.42
C HIS A 477 21.78 -7.89 14.17
N PRO A 478 22.83 -7.07 13.89
CA PRO A 478 23.67 -7.24 12.70
C PRO A 478 24.22 -8.67 12.52
N LEU A 479 24.59 -9.34 13.62
CA LEU A 479 25.03 -10.75 13.59
C LEU A 479 23.97 -11.73 13.01
N MET A 480 22.67 -11.41 13.10
CA MET A 480 21.62 -12.24 12.49
C MET A 480 21.68 -12.18 10.96
N GLN A 481 22.01 -11.01 10.40
CA GLN A 481 22.20 -10.84 8.96
C GLN A 481 23.42 -11.63 8.49
N GLU A 482 24.55 -11.54 9.21
CA GLU A 482 25.75 -12.33 8.92
C GLU A 482 25.47 -13.84 8.98
N ALA A 483 24.75 -14.30 10.01
CA ALA A 483 24.35 -15.69 10.13
C ALA A 483 23.44 -16.13 8.98
N ALA A 484 22.51 -15.28 8.54
CA ALA A 484 21.66 -15.56 7.39
C ALA A 484 22.46 -15.67 6.08
N PHE A 485 23.40 -14.74 5.83
CA PHE A 485 24.30 -14.80 4.69
C PHE A 485 25.18 -16.04 4.70
N GLU A 486 25.72 -16.40 5.87
CA GLU A 486 26.53 -17.60 6.01
C GLU A 486 25.71 -18.86 5.72
N ARG A 487 24.48 -18.98 6.25
CA ARG A 487 23.60 -20.12 5.93
C ARG A 487 23.35 -20.24 4.43
N LEU A 488 23.11 -19.12 3.74
CA LEU A 488 22.96 -19.11 2.28
C LEU A 488 24.24 -19.56 1.57
N ARG A 489 25.40 -19.07 2.02
CA ARG A 489 26.71 -19.48 1.49
C ARG A 489 26.94 -20.97 1.68
N LEU A 490 26.70 -21.51 2.88
CA LEU A 490 26.84 -22.93 3.19
C LEU A 490 25.84 -23.80 2.41
N ALA A 491 24.59 -23.35 2.24
CA ALA A 491 23.61 -24.03 1.41
C ALA A 491 24.05 -24.09 -0.08
N SER A 492 24.65 -23.02 -0.60
CA SER A 492 25.17 -23.01 -1.98
C SER A 492 26.32 -24.01 -2.19
N LEU A 493 27.11 -24.29 -1.14
CA LEU A 493 28.15 -25.33 -1.16
C LEU A 493 27.57 -26.74 -1.21
N LEU A 494 26.33 -26.93 -0.77
CA LEU A 494 25.63 -28.22 -0.83
C LEU A 494 25.00 -28.48 -2.21
N THR A 495 24.58 -27.44 -2.94
CA THR A 495 23.85 -27.59 -4.23
C THR A 495 24.71 -27.39 -5.49
N GLY A 496 25.95 -26.89 -5.38
CA GLY A 496 26.76 -26.43 -6.52
C GLY A 496 27.34 -27.54 -7.43
N SER A 497 27.13 -27.40 -8.75
CA SER A 497 27.49 -28.37 -9.81
C SER A 497 28.97 -28.41 -10.24
N SER A 498 29.84 -27.55 -9.70
CA SER A 498 31.28 -27.51 -10.06
C SER A 498 32.25 -27.73 -8.88
N ASN A 499 31.75 -27.81 -7.65
CA ASN A 499 32.57 -27.88 -6.43
C ASN A 499 31.80 -28.66 -5.34
N GLN A 500 31.32 -29.86 -5.66
CA GLN A 500 30.50 -30.65 -4.75
C GLN A 500 31.24 -30.89 -3.43
N THR A 501 30.66 -30.37 -2.34
CA THR A 501 31.02 -30.76 -0.98
C THR A 501 30.94 -32.28 -0.89
N LYS A 502 32.04 -32.92 -0.50
CA LYS A 502 32.07 -34.38 -0.34
C LYS A 502 31.57 -34.72 1.05
N PHE A 503 30.63 -35.66 1.12
CA PHE A 503 30.17 -36.25 2.37
C PHE A 503 30.91 -37.55 2.61
N SER A 504 31.23 -37.81 3.86
CA SER A 504 31.83 -39.06 4.34
C SER A 504 31.28 -39.35 5.72
N LEU A 505 31.39 -40.60 6.17
CA LEU A 505 31.02 -41.00 7.51
C LEU A 505 32.28 -41.32 8.31
N ASN A 506 32.27 -40.88 9.56
CA ASN A 506 33.15 -41.42 10.59
C ASN A 506 32.29 -42.14 11.61
N TYR A 507 32.87 -43.10 12.32
CA TYR A 507 32.18 -43.95 13.28
C TYR A 507 32.85 -43.83 14.64
N GLN A 508 32.07 -43.52 15.67
CA GLN A 508 32.57 -43.47 17.04
C GLN A 508 32.06 -44.68 17.82
N PRO A 509 32.95 -45.48 18.47
CA PRO A 509 32.53 -46.62 19.26
C PRO A 509 31.84 -46.18 20.55
N ILE A 510 30.82 -46.94 20.92
CA ILE A 510 30.09 -46.87 22.18
C ILE A 510 30.32 -48.20 22.89
N MET A 511 30.77 -48.14 24.14
CA MET A 511 31.19 -49.30 24.91
C MET A 511 30.16 -49.61 26.00
N HIS A 512 29.99 -50.89 26.33
CA HIS A 512 29.29 -51.29 27.55
C HIS A 512 30.05 -50.79 28.77
N ALA A 513 29.39 -50.08 29.67
CA ALA A 513 30.06 -49.52 30.84
C ALA A 513 30.63 -50.60 31.76
N ARG A 514 29.97 -51.76 31.86
CA ARG A 514 30.32 -52.82 32.82
C ARG A 514 31.60 -53.58 32.47
N ASP A 515 31.73 -54.03 31.22
CA ASP A 515 32.81 -54.91 30.77
C ASP A 515 33.67 -54.29 29.67
N GLU A 516 33.35 -53.06 29.25
CA GLU A 516 34.06 -52.31 28.21
C GLU A 516 34.12 -53.05 26.88
N SER A 517 33.16 -53.94 26.63
CA SER A 517 32.94 -54.55 25.33
C SER A 517 32.24 -53.58 24.37
N LEU A 518 32.45 -53.73 23.06
CA LEU A 518 31.85 -52.88 22.04
C LEU A 518 30.32 -53.11 21.99
N ALA A 519 29.54 -52.07 22.25
CA ALA A 519 28.08 -52.11 22.21
C ALA A 519 27.53 -51.65 20.85
N SER A 520 28.01 -50.51 20.34
CA SER A 520 27.58 -49.97 19.05
C SER A 520 28.59 -49.00 18.45
N PHE A 521 28.33 -48.56 17.23
CA PHE A 521 29.01 -47.43 16.61
C PHE A 521 28.02 -46.32 16.30
N GLU A 522 28.36 -45.07 16.58
CA GLU A 522 27.62 -43.91 16.09
C GLU A 522 28.16 -43.42 14.75
N ALA A 523 27.31 -43.39 13.72
CA ALA A 523 27.64 -42.82 12.42
C ALA A 523 27.53 -41.29 12.45
N LEU A 524 28.67 -40.64 12.27
CA LEU A 524 28.83 -39.21 12.32
C LEU A 524 29.18 -38.65 10.95
N MET A 525 28.31 -37.77 10.44
CA MET A 525 28.53 -37.08 9.17
C MET A 525 29.79 -36.22 9.19
N ARG A 526 30.54 -36.22 8.08
CA ARG A 526 31.69 -35.35 7.86
C ARG A 526 31.60 -34.68 6.50
N PHE A 527 31.71 -33.36 6.52
CA PHE A 527 31.68 -32.51 5.33
C PHE A 527 33.10 -32.10 4.96
N ARG A 528 33.47 -32.23 3.68
CA ARG A 528 34.79 -31.84 3.19
C ARG A 528 34.68 -30.97 1.94
N THR A 529 35.57 -30.00 1.82
CA THR A 529 35.78 -29.28 0.56
C THR A 529 36.31 -30.24 -0.52
N PRO A 530 36.21 -29.89 -1.81
CA PRO A 530 36.84 -30.66 -2.89
C PRO A 530 38.36 -30.84 -2.71
N SER A 531 39.02 -29.88 -2.04
CA SER A 531 40.44 -29.93 -1.68
C SER A 531 40.76 -30.86 -0.49
N GLY A 532 39.74 -31.44 0.16
CA GLY A 532 39.90 -32.40 1.26
C GLY A 532 39.84 -31.81 2.67
N THR A 533 39.61 -30.50 2.83
CA THR A 533 39.56 -29.83 4.13
C THR A 533 38.23 -30.08 4.84
N PHE A 534 38.25 -30.41 6.13
CA PHE A 534 37.03 -30.58 6.91
C PHE A 534 36.30 -29.25 7.12
N LEU A 535 34.99 -29.28 6.90
CA LEU A 535 34.06 -28.21 7.21
C LEU A 535 33.43 -28.46 8.59
N ASN A 536 33.06 -27.39 9.30
CA ASN A 536 32.36 -27.51 10.57
C ASN A 536 31.02 -28.22 10.35
N THR A 537 30.89 -29.42 10.93
CA THR A 537 29.74 -30.31 10.67
C THR A 537 28.44 -29.72 11.20
N ALA A 538 28.44 -29.16 12.41
CA ALA A 538 27.24 -28.54 13.00
C ALA A 538 26.69 -27.42 12.10
N ARG A 539 27.54 -26.50 11.63
CA ARG A 539 27.13 -25.41 10.74
C ARG A 539 26.61 -25.89 9.38
N MET A 540 27.18 -26.97 8.85
CA MET A 540 26.73 -27.56 7.59
C MET A 540 25.38 -28.26 7.75
N ILE A 541 25.16 -28.95 8.87
CA ILE A 541 23.86 -29.55 9.20
C ILE A 541 22.81 -28.44 9.34
N GLU A 542 23.04 -27.40 10.13
CA GLU A 542 22.11 -26.26 10.26
C GLU A 542 21.72 -25.64 8.90
N ALA A 543 22.70 -25.47 7.99
CA ALA A 543 22.45 -24.96 6.65
C ALA A 543 21.67 -25.96 5.77
N ALA A 544 21.96 -27.26 5.88
CA ALA A 544 21.21 -28.31 5.20
C ALA A 544 19.77 -28.41 5.70
N GLU A 545 19.57 -28.27 7.02
CA GLU A 545 18.24 -28.20 7.60
C GLU A 545 17.51 -27.02 7.01
N ALA A 546 18.04 -25.80 7.18
CA ALA A 546 17.40 -24.55 6.73
C ALA A 546 17.02 -24.57 5.23
N SER A 547 17.86 -25.17 4.37
CA SER A 547 17.62 -25.30 2.93
C SER A 547 16.73 -26.48 2.52
N GLY A 548 16.43 -27.41 3.43
CA GLY A 548 15.66 -28.63 3.15
C GLY A 548 16.50 -29.77 2.55
N LEU A 549 17.78 -29.55 2.28
CA LEU A 549 18.71 -30.56 1.75
C LEU A 549 19.02 -31.68 2.76
N ILE A 550 18.76 -31.45 4.05
CA ILE A 550 18.97 -32.47 5.10
C ILE A 550 18.23 -33.78 4.81
N THR A 551 17.09 -33.72 4.11
CA THR A 551 16.33 -34.93 3.77
C THR A 551 17.06 -35.80 2.74
N GLU A 552 17.66 -35.19 1.71
CA GLU A 552 18.45 -35.91 0.70
C GLU A 552 19.77 -36.42 1.28
N ILE A 553 20.44 -35.59 2.07
CA ILE A 553 21.67 -35.94 2.78
C ILE A 553 21.42 -37.11 3.75
N GLY A 554 20.30 -37.09 4.45
CA GLY A 554 19.85 -38.15 5.35
C GLY A 554 19.64 -39.48 4.63
N ALA A 555 18.94 -39.47 3.49
CA ALA A 555 18.75 -40.68 2.68
C ALA A 555 20.08 -41.28 2.19
N TRP A 556 21.03 -40.42 1.80
CA TRP A 556 22.39 -40.86 1.48
C TRP A 556 23.10 -41.45 2.71
N MET A 557 23.01 -40.80 3.87
CA MET A 557 23.61 -41.27 5.11
C MET A 557 23.08 -42.64 5.53
N PHE A 558 21.76 -42.89 5.47
CA PHE A 558 21.21 -44.22 5.79
C PHE A 558 21.77 -45.28 4.86
N LYS A 559 21.71 -45.05 3.54
CA LYS A 559 22.19 -46.03 2.56
C LYS A 559 23.66 -46.35 2.76
N THR A 560 24.51 -45.33 2.92
CA THR A 560 25.95 -45.52 3.10
C THR A 560 26.27 -46.14 4.45
N SER A 561 25.70 -45.63 5.55
CA SER A 561 26.01 -46.12 6.90
C SER A 561 25.59 -47.56 7.10
N PHE A 562 24.40 -47.95 6.61
CA PHE A 562 23.89 -49.32 6.76
C PHE A 562 24.71 -50.30 5.92
N THR A 563 25.09 -49.90 4.70
CA THR A 563 25.93 -50.72 3.80
C THR A 563 27.34 -50.91 4.38
N GLU A 564 27.96 -49.83 4.86
CA GLU A 564 29.30 -49.90 5.45
C GLU A 564 29.26 -50.77 6.72
N PHE A 565 28.25 -50.61 7.57
CA PHE A 565 28.08 -51.41 8.77
C PHE A 565 27.82 -52.90 8.49
N SER A 566 26.96 -53.23 7.51
CA SER A 566 26.69 -54.63 7.15
C SER A 566 27.90 -55.33 6.53
N SER A 567 28.82 -54.57 5.93
CA SER A 567 30.08 -55.11 5.39
C SER A 567 31.17 -55.39 6.44
N LEU A 568 30.99 -54.91 7.69
CA LEU A 568 31.96 -55.16 8.76
C LEU A 568 31.96 -56.63 9.16
N THR A 569 33.17 -57.19 9.33
CA THR A 569 33.38 -58.57 9.76
C THR A 569 34.03 -58.60 11.14
N GLY A 570 33.75 -59.64 11.93
CA GLY A 570 34.31 -59.80 13.28
C GLY A 570 33.58 -59.02 14.38
N ILE A 571 32.40 -58.46 14.09
CA ILE A 571 31.50 -57.89 15.10
C ILE A 571 30.46 -58.93 15.53
N SER A 572 30.07 -58.91 16.81
CA SER A 572 28.95 -59.73 17.31
C SER A 572 27.63 -59.28 16.69
N ASP A 573 26.67 -60.19 16.58
CA ASP A 573 25.31 -59.88 16.12
C ASP A 573 24.60 -58.88 17.04
N ASP A 574 25.03 -58.81 18.32
CA ASP A 574 24.51 -57.87 19.32
C ASP A 574 25.01 -56.43 19.14
N VAL A 575 26.05 -56.21 18.33
CA VAL A 575 26.59 -54.87 18.05
C VAL A 575 25.63 -54.13 17.11
N ARG A 576 25.31 -52.88 17.47
CA ARG A 576 24.36 -52.02 16.76
C ARG A 576 25.04 -50.85 16.04
N LEU A 577 24.28 -50.16 15.20
CA LEU A 577 24.64 -48.90 14.57
C LEU A 577 23.68 -47.79 14.99
N ASN A 578 24.22 -46.71 15.52
CA ASN A 578 23.48 -45.51 15.90
C ASN A 578 23.52 -44.50 14.75
N VAL A 579 22.38 -43.91 14.40
CA VAL A 579 22.24 -42.87 13.38
C VAL A 579 21.36 -41.71 13.87
N ASN A 580 21.82 -40.49 13.60
CA ASN A 580 21.14 -39.26 14.00
C ASN A 580 19.98 -38.90 13.05
N LEU A 581 18.87 -38.42 13.62
CA LEU A 581 17.69 -37.95 12.91
C LEU A 581 17.40 -36.48 13.17
N SER A 582 17.38 -35.68 12.10
CA SER A 582 16.90 -34.30 12.14
C SER A 582 15.38 -34.23 12.29
N PRO A 583 14.82 -33.25 13.02
CA PRO A 583 13.39 -32.99 13.04
C PRO A 583 12.75 -32.80 11.65
N ARG A 584 13.47 -32.19 10.70
CA ARG A 584 12.96 -32.01 9.33
C ARG A 584 12.88 -33.34 8.57
N GLN A 585 13.76 -34.29 8.85
CA GLN A 585 13.69 -35.62 8.26
C GLN A 585 12.47 -36.38 8.77
N VAL A 586 12.22 -36.34 10.08
CA VAL A 586 11.05 -37.01 10.70
C VAL A 586 9.73 -36.49 10.17
N GLN A 587 9.65 -35.19 9.85
CA GLN A 587 8.46 -34.57 9.26
C GLN A 587 8.30 -34.84 7.75
N ALA A 588 9.34 -35.37 7.09
CA ALA A 588 9.27 -35.61 5.65
C ALA A 588 8.54 -36.92 5.35
N ASN A 589 7.51 -36.87 4.50
CA ASN A 589 6.72 -38.06 4.12
C ASN A 589 7.55 -39.23 3.55
N ARG A 590 8.75 -38.95 3.03
CA ARG A 590 9.64 -39.95 2.42
C ARG A 590 10.48 -40.75 3.42
N ILE A 591 10.54 -40.37 4.69
CA ILE A 591 11.46 -40.96 5.69
C ILE A 591 11.28 -42.47 5.88
N TYR A 592 10.03 -42.94 5.93
CA TYR A 592 9.70 -44.37 6.03
C TYR A 592 10.34 -45.15 4.88
N LYS A 593 10.14 -44.67 3.65
CA LYS A 593 10.65 -45.30 2.45
C LYS A 593 12.17 -45.23 2.37
N ASP A 594 12.77 -44.08 2.71
CA ASP A 594 14.24 -43.93 2.67
C ASP A 594 14.94 -44.92 3.61
N ILE A 595 14.35 -45.19 4.80
CA ILE A 595 14.87 -46.19 5.75
C ILE A 595 14.65 -47.63 5.23
N GLU A 596 13.45 -47.95 4.75
CA GLU A 596 13.13 -49.28 4.21
C GLU A 596 14.02 -49.64 3.02
N ASP A 597 14.21 -48.70 2.08
CA ASP A 597 15.06 -48.87 0.91
C ASP A 597 16.53 -49.10 1.33
N ALA A 598 17.03 -48.35 2.33
CA ALA A 598 18.39 -48.47 2.82
C ALA A 598 18.66 -49.81 3.55
N VAL A 599 17.74 -50.22 4.43
CA VAL A 599 17.81 -51.51 5.15
C VAL A 599 17.76 -52.67 4.17
N THR A 600 16.85 -52.62 3.19
CA THR A 600 16.72 -53.66 2.17
C THR A 600 17.99 -53.77 1.33
N ALA A 601 18.57 -52.63 0.92
CA ALA A 601 19.79 -52.63 0.13
C ALA A 601 21.04 -53.13 0.90
N ALA A 602 21.08 -52.92 2.21
CA ALA A 602 22.19 -53.33 3.07
C ALA A 602 22.02 -54.75 3.65
N GLU A 603 20.87 -55.40 3.43
CA GLU A 603 20.46 -56.66 4.07
C GLU A 603 20.59 -56.62 5.61
N LEU A 604 20.32 -55.46 6.21
CA LEU A 604 20.55 -55.18 7.63
C LEU A 604 19.21 -55.11 8.38
N PRO A 605 18.91 -56.02 9.34
CA PRO A 605 17.65 -55.95 10.07
C PRO A 605 17.59 -54.71 10.98
N LEU A 606 16.38 -54.16 11.16
CA LEU A 606 16.18 -52.90 11.91
C LEU A 606 16.53 -53.03 13.40
N ASP A 607 16.50 -54.23 13.97
CA ASP A 607 16.88 -54.48 15.37
C ASP A 607 18.36 -54.23 15.67
N ARG A 608 19.20 -54.14 14.63
CA ARG A 608 20.60 -53.73 14.70
C ARG A 608 20.81 -52.22 14.60
N LEU A 609 19.73 -51.43 14.50
CA LEU A 609 19.77 -49.98 14.39
C LEU A 609 19.28 -49.30 15.67
N VAL A 610 19.92 -48.17 15.98
CA VAL A 610 19.52 -47.22 17.00
C VAL A 610 19.35 -45.87 16.33
N PHE A 611 18.18 -45.24 16.49
CA PHE A 611 17.92 -43.90 15.96
C PHE A 611 18.01 -42.88 17.08
N GLU A 612 18.88 -41.89 16.89
CA GLU A 612 19.12 -40.83 17.86
C GLU A 612 18.34 -39.58 17.44
N VAL A 613 17.59 -39.02 18.39
CA VAL A 613 16.73 -37.85 18.17
C VAL A 613 16.96 -36.82 19.25
N THR A 614 17.09 -35.55 18.86
CA THR A 614 17.29 -34.48 19.84
C THR A 614 16.04 -34.27 20.70
N GLU A 615 16.25 -33.83 21.95
CA GLU A 615 15.17 -33.51 22.90
C GLU A 615 14.11 -32.55 22.31
N GLY A 616 14.57 -31.56 21.52
CA GLY A 616 13.73 -30.53 20.91
C GLY A 616 12.69 -31.07 19.91
N LEU A 617 12.92 -32.27 19.35
CA LEU A 617 11.96 -32.93 18.45
C LEU A 617 10.57 -33.06 19.08
N PHE A 618 10.53 -33.29 20.39
CA PHE A 618 9.30 -33.64 21.08
C PHE A 618 8.52 -32.44 21.65
N LEU A 619 9.09 -31.23 21.63
CA LEU A 619 8.43 -29.99 22.11
C LEU A 619 7.19 -29.63 21.28
N SER A 620 7.14 -30.08 20.03
CA SER A 620 6.05 -29.76 19.09
C SER A 620 4.79 -30.62 19.30
N ASN A 621 4.86 -31.68 20.12
CA ASN A 621 3.83 -32.68 20.42
C ASN A 621 3.07 -33.15 19.15
N ASP A 622 3.82 -33.45 18.10
CA ASP A 622 3.30 -33.83 16.80
C ASP A 622 2.93 -35.34 16.77
N GLN A 623 1.68 -35.64 16.40
CA GLN A 623 1.23 -37.02 16.22
C GLN A 623 2.03 -37.75 15.14
N VAL A 624 2.54 -37.02 14.13
CA VAL A 624 3.36 -37.59 13.06
C VAL A 624 4.68 -38.14 13.61
N THR A 625 5.35 -37.37 14.48
CA THR A 625 6.59 -37.79 15.14
C THR A 625 6.37 -39.03 16.00
N LEU A 626 5.32 -39.03 16.83
CA LEU A 626 5.03 -40.19 17.70
C LEU A 626 4.71 -41.45 16.88
N ALA A 627 3.94 -41.32 15.79
CA ALA A 627 3.64 -42.43 14.90
C ALA A 627 4.90 -43.01 14.24
N PHE A 628 5.80 -42.13 13.78
CA PHE A 628 7.06 -42.54 13.14
C PHE A 628 7.99 -43.28 14.12
N LEU A 629 8.18 -42.75 15.33
CA LEU A 629 9.04 -43.39 16.32
C LEU A 629 8.46 -44.71 16.84
N THR A 630 7.13 -44.79 16.99
CA THR A 630 6.45 -46.05 17.32
C THR A 630 6.65 -47.08 16.21
N TRP A 631 6.52 -46.66 14.93
CA TRP A 631 6.78 -47.53 13.78
C TRP A 631 8.22 -48.08 13.78
N LEU A 632 9.23 -47.27 14.11
CA LEU A 632 10.62 -47.75 14.23
C LEU A 632 10.74 -48.86 15.29
N ARG A 633 10.15 -48.65 16.46
CA ARG A 633 10.19 -49.62 17.57
C ARG A 633 9.42 -50.90 17.27
N ASP A 634 8.24 -50.79 16.65
CA ASP A 634 7.45 -51.95 16.22
C ASP A 634 8.18 -52.80 15.17
N LYS A 635 9.10 -52.20 14.42
CA LYS A 635 10.00 -52.90 13.47
C LYS A 635 11.29 -53.43 14.11
N GLY A 636 11.48 -53.20 15.42
CA GLY A 636 12.60 -53.74 16.21
C GLY A 636 13.75 -52.75 16.46
N ALA A 637 13.77 -51.59 15.82
CA ALA A 637 14.81 -50.59 16.05
C ALA A 637 14.69 -49.97 17.44
N ARG A 638 15.80 -49.48 17.99
CA ARG A 638 15.79 -48.68 19.23
C ARG A 638 15.75 -47.20 18.91
N VAL A 639 15.15 -46.42 19.80
CA VAL A 639 15.12 -44.96 19.73
C VAL A 639 15.73 -44.39 21.00
N VAL A 640 16.70 -43.49 20.86
CA VAL A 640 17.40 -42.87 21.98
C VAL A 640 17.31 -41.35 21.86
N ILE A 641 17.10 -40.67 23.00
CA ILE A 641 17.10 -39.21 23.04
C ILE A 641 18.53 -38.71 23.19
N ASP A 642 18.97 -37.89 22.24
CA ASP A 642 20.29 -37.25 22.22
C ASP A 642 20.27 -35.86 22.87
N ASP A 643 21.44 -35.37 23.29
CA ASP A 643 21.66 -34.08 23.97
C ASP A 643 20.79 -33.86 25.23
N PHE A 644 20.45 -34.93 25.98
CA PHE A 644 19.48 -34.85 27.07
C PHE A 644 19.97 -33.98 28.22
N GLY A 645 19.12 -33.02 28.65
CA GLY A 645 19.40 -32.11 29.76
C GLY A 645 19.75 -30.68 29.34
N THR A 646 19.95 -30.44 28.05
CA THR A 646 20.19 -29.09 27.49
C THR A 646 18.89 -28.31 27.19
N GLY A 647 17.72 -28.97 27.27
CA GLY A 647 16.39 -28.42 26.97
C GLY A 647 15.38 -28.43 28.13
N TYR A 648 14.12 -28.07 27.81
CA TYR A 648 12.98 -27.99 28.75
C TYR A 648 12.08 -29.24 28.68
N SER A 649 12.60 -30.43 28.99
CA SER A 649 11.75 -31.61 29.14
C SER A 649 11.18 -31.72 30.54
N SER A 650 9.85 -31.68 30.65
CA SER A 650 9.17 -32.14 31.86
C SER A 650 9.32 -33.67 31.95
N PHE A 651 9.91 -34.19 33.03
CA PHE A 651 10.02 -35.64 33.28
C PHE A 651 8.68 -36.40 33.15
N SER A 652 7.56 -35.71 33.37
CA SER A 652 6.22 -36.27 33.18
C SER A 652 5.91 -36.67 31.73
N TYR A 653 6.58 -36.03 30.78
CA TYR A 653 6.40 -36.24 29.35
C TYR A 653 7.29 -37.35 28.80
N LEU A 654 8.52 -37.48 29.33
CA LEU A 654 9.48 -38.53 28.96
C LEU A 654 8.88 -39.94 29.07
N ARG A 655 8.06 -40.18 30.11
CA ARG A 655 7.36 -41.46 30.34
C ARG A 655 6.42 -41.88 29.19
N LYS A 656 5.93 -40.93 28.39
CA LYS A 656 4.96 -41.20 27.30
C LYS A 656 5.63 -41.39 25.94
N LEU A 657 6.93 -41.16 25.84
CA LEU A 657 7.64 -41.20 24.58
C LEU A 657 8.02 -42.65 24.22
N PRO A 658 7.89 -43.06 22.95
CA PRO A 658 8.34 -44.36 22.48
C PRO A 658 9.87 -44.34 22.32
N VAL A 659 10.60 -44.36 23.43
CA VAL A 659 12.06 -44.34 23.47
C VAL A 659 12.59 -45.46 24.38
N ASP A 660 13.83 -45.88 24.13
CA ASP A 660 14.51 -46.98 24.82
C ASP A 660 15.68 -46.48 25.70
N GLY A 661 16.14 -45.24 25.49
CA GLY A 661 17.23 -44.68 26.27
C GLY A 661 17.44 -43.18 26.09
N ILE A 662 18.41 -42.65 26.83
CA ILE A 662 18.87 -41.27 26.77
C ILE A 662 20.41 -41.20 26.69
N LYS A 663 20.94 -40.18 26.00
CA LYS A 663 22.37 -39.83 25.96
C LYS A 663 22.56 -38.54 26.76
N ILE A 664 23.40 -38.61 27.78
CA ILE A 664 23.75 -37.45 28.62
C ILE A 664 24.79 -36.64 27.85
N ASP A 665 24.43 -35.39 27.53
CA ASP A 665 25.31 -34.49 26.80
C ASP A 665 26.67 -34.29 27.48
N ARG A 666 27.71 -34.17 26.66
CA ARG A 666 29.10 -33.98 27.09
C ARG A 666 29.29 -32.78 28.03
N SER A 667 28.47 -31.73 27.93
CA SER A 667 28.60 -30.56 28.81
C SER A 667 28.39 -30.90 30.29
N PHE A 668 27.59 -31.92 30.60
CA PHE A 668 27.40 -32.42 31.96
C PHE A 668 28.54 -33.34 32.42
N ILE A 669 29.18 -34.04 31.50
CA ILE A 669 30.25 -35.00 31.79
C ILE A 669 31.62 -34.32 31.97
N MET A 670 31.91 -33.24 31.23
CA MET A 670 33.26 -32.65 31.18
C MET A 670 33.84 -32.23 32.54
N ASN A 671 33.00 -31.82 33.50
CA ASN A 671 33.46 -31.32 34.81
C ASN A 671 32.93 -32.15 36.01
N MET A 672 32.23 -33.26 35.78
CA MET A 672 31.56 -34.00 36.87
C MET A 672 32.52 -34.65 37.88
N ASP A 673 33.80 -34.80 37.53
CA ASP A 673 34.85 -35.32 38.41
C ASP A 673 35.50 -34.23 39.28
N GLN A 674 35.22 -32.94 39.01
CA GLN A 674 35.78 -31.79 39.72
C GLN A 674 34.71 -30.90 40.37
N ASP A 675 33.46 -30.98 39.93
CA ASP A 675 32.34 -30.18 40.39
C ASP A 675 31.22 -31.06 40.98
N ALA A 676 30.97 -30.87 42.28
CA ALA A 676 29.96 -31.62 43.01
C ALA A 676 28.53 -31.33 42.53
N ASP A 677 28.26 -30.11 42.03
CA ASP A 677 26.95 -29.74 41.51
C ASP A 677 26.70 -30.41 40.15
N ALA A 678 27.71 -30.41 39.26
CA ALA A 678 27.66 -31.15 38.00
C ALA A 678 27.44 -32.65 38.23
N LEU A 679 28.14 -33.25 39.18
CA LEU A 679 27.95 -34.65 39.57
C LEU A 679 26.53 -34.93 40.11
N ALA A 680 25.96 -34.01 40.89
CA ALA A 680 24.60 -34.14 41.41
C ALA A 680 23.54 -34.13 40.30
N VAL A 681 23.74 -33.31 39.26
CA VAL A 681 22.88 -33.29 38.07
C VAL A 681 22.95 -34.62 37.33
N VAL A 682 24.16 -35.13 37.04
CA VAL A 682 24.36 -36.43 36.38
C VAL A 682 23.69 -37.57 37.16
N LYS A 683 23.89 -37.63 38.49
CA LYS A 683 23.23 -38.61 39.36
C LYS A 683 21.70 -38.55 39.26
N SER A 684 21.15 -37.34 39.22
CA SER A 684 19.70 -37.13 39.12
C SER A 684 19.15 -37.62 37.78
N ILE A 685 19.86 -37.34 36.67
CA ILE A 685 19.47 -37.80 35.33
C ILE A 685 19.46 -39.34 35.27
N ILE A 686 20.52 -39.99 35.76
CA ILE A 686 20.61 -41.46 35.77
C ILE A 686 19.50 -42.06 36.62
N ALA A 687 19.25 -41.53 37.82
CA ALA A 687 18.19 -42.03 38.69
C ALA A 687 16.80 -41.94 38.05
N VAL A 688 16.52 -40.86 37.32
CA VAL A 688 15.26 -40.70 36.57
C VAL A 688 15.17 -41.70 35.42
N ALA A 689 16.24 -41.88 34.65
CA ALA A 689 16.26 -42.83 33.54
C ALA A 689 16.01 -44.27 34.03
N GLN A 690 16.69 -44.68 35.11
CA GLN A 690 16.49 -45.99 35.75
C GLN A 690 15.06 -46.16 36.26
N ALA A 691 14.45 -45.11 36.86
CA ALA A 691 13.06 -45.16 37.31
C ALA A 691 12.04 -45.30 36.16
N LEU A 692 12.45 -44.97 34.94
CA LEU A 692 11.64 -45.07 33.72
C LEU A 692 12.02 -46.27 32.84
N ASP A 693 12.93 -47.13 33.31
CA ASP A 693 13.45 -48.29 32.56
C ASP A 693 14.10 -47.89 31.22
N LEU A 694 14.81 -46.76 31.23
CA LEU A 694 15.54 -46.22 30.08
C LEU A 694 17.04 -46.49 30.22
N ASN A 695 17.67 -46.97 29.15
CA ASN A 695 19.12 -47.09 29.12
C ASN A 695 19.80 -45.71 29.08
N VAL A 696 20.99 -45.61 29.68
CA VAL A 696 21.77 -44.37 29.74
C VAL A 696 23.11 -44.54 29.04
N THR A 697 23.40 -43.61 28.12
CA THR A 697 24.73 -43.44 27.52
C THR A 697 25.36 -42.17 28.02
N ALA A 698 26.60 -42.25 28.50
CA ALA A 698 27.40 -41.09 28.88
C ALA A 698 28.26 -40.62 27.70
N GLU A 699 28.08 -39.38 27.24
CA GLU A 699 28.88 -38.82 26.15
C GLU A 699 30.08 -38.00 26.63
N GLY A 700 31.14 -38.00 25.83
CA GLY A 700 32.31 -37.18 26.12
C GLY A 700 33.13 -37.66 27.32
N VAL A 701 33.13 -38.97 27.60
CA VAL A 701 34.04 -39.57 28.58
C VAL A 701 35.47 -39.48 28.06
N GLU A 702 36.32 -38.73 28.77
CA GLU A 702 37.70 -38.44 28.38
C GLU A 702 38.73 -38.90 29.41
N THR A 703 38.32 -39.08 30.68
CA THR A 703 39.22 -39.47 31.77
C THR A 703 38.83 -40.78 32.45
N VAL A 704 39.81 -41.43 33.06
CA VAL A 704 39.57 -42.63 33.90
C VAL A 704 38.66 -42.31 35.08
N ALA A 705 38.75 -41.10 35.64
CA ALA A 705 37.90 -40.67 36.74
C ALA A 705 36.42 -40.61 36.31
N GLN A 706 36.14 -39.97 35.17
CA GLN A 706 34.79 -39.90 34.58
C GLN A 706 34.25 -41.31 34.30
N ARG A 707 35.04 -42.20 33.70
CA ARG A 707 34.69 -43.61 33.47
C ARG A 707 34.28 -44.32 34.77
N ASN A 708 35.11 -44.22 35.82
CA ASN A 708 34.85 -44.87 37.11
C ASN A 708 33.55 -44.38 37.73
N ILE A 709 33.34 -43.05 37.72
CA ILE A 709 32.12 -42.45 38.25
C ILE A 709 30.90 -43.01 37.52
N MET A 710 30.91 -43.07 36.18
CA MET A 710 29.77 -43.58 35.43
C MET A 710 29.52 -45.09 35.65
N GLN A 711 30.58 -45.87 35.85
CA GLN A 711 30.47 -47.29 36.23
C GLN A 711 29.86 -47.46 37.64
N GLU A 712 30.29 -46.65 38.60
CA GLU A 712 29.76 -46.64 39.97
C GLU A 712 28.28 -46.21 40.01
N LEU A 713 27.88 -45.32 39.11
CA LEU A 713 26.48 -44.89 38.95
C LEU A 713 25.63 -45.87 38.13
N HIS A 714 26.19 -47.02 37.73
CA HIS A 714 25.51 -48.03 36.93
C HIS A 714 24.95 -47.47 35.60
N CYS A 715 25.72 -46.62 34.92
CA CYS A 715 25.46 -46.24 33.53
C CYS A 715 25.54 -47.48 32.64
N ASP A 716 24.75 -47.53 31.55
CA ASP A 716 24.73 -48.70 30.66
C ASP A 716 25.86 -48.64 29.63
N TYR A 717 26.07 -47.45 29.05
CA TYR A 717 26.97 -47.24 27.92
C TYR A 717 27.88 -46.02 28.12
N LEU A 718 29.09 -46.08 27.57
CA LEU A 718 30.08 -45.00 27.61
C LEU A 718 30.58 -44.69 26.21
N GLN A 719 30.65 -43.39 25.89
CA GLN A 719 31.16 -42.88 24.63
C GLN A 719 32.08 -41.68 24.89
N GLY A 720 33.22 -41.63 24.20
CA GLY A 720 34.10 -40.48 24.29
C GLY A 720 35.52 -40.75 23.81
N TYR A 721 36.36 -39.71 23.86
CA TYR A 721 37.73 -39.78 23.35
C TYR A 721 38.66 -40.61 24.24
N PHE A 722 38.23 -40.99 25.43
CA PHE A 722 38.92 -41.99 26.24
C PHE A 722 39.06 -43.32 25.49
N TYR A 723 38.06 -43.70 24.69
CA TYR A 723 38.06 -44.91 23.88
C TYR A 723 38.52 -44.64 22.45
N ALA A 724 37.85 -43.75 21.73
CA ALA A 724 38.33 -43.39 20.41
C ALA A 724 37.73 -42.06 19.96
N LYS A 725 38.52 -41.34 19.16
CA LYS A 725 37.96 -40.30 18.29
C LYS A 725 37.17 -40.97 17.15
N PRO A 726 36.21 -40.26 16.52
CA PRO A 726 35.48 -40.79 15.38
C PRO A 726 36.41 -41.28 14.26
N LEU A 727 36.35 -42.57 13.97
CA LEU A 727 37.23 -43.31 13.06
C LEU A 727 36.68 -43.28 11.63
N ALA A 728 37.54 -43.30 10.61
CA ALA A 728 37.06 -43.54 9.25
C ALA A 728 36.72 -45.03 9.07
N THR A 729 35.88 -45.36 8.08
CA THR A 729 35.45 -46.75 7.79
C THR A 729 36.62 -47.72 7.67
N ASN A 730 37.73 -47.29 7.05
CA ASN A 730 38.93 -48.11 6.86
C ASN A 730 39.65 -48.47 8.17
N ASP A 731 39.46 -47.67 9.23
CA ASP A 731 40.11 -47.85 10.52
C ASP A 731 39.28 -48.72 11.48
N LEU A 732 38.01 -48.99 11.15
CA LEU A 732 37.10 -49.75 12.01
C LEU A 732 37.55 -51.18 12.26
N SER A 733 37.98 -51.91 11.23
CA SER A 733 38.42 -53.30 11.37
C SER A 733 39.61 -53.42 12.33
N GLY A 734 40.53 -52.43 12.30
CA GLY A 734 41.67 -52.38 13.20
C GLY A 734 41.25 -52.08 14.65
N PHE A 735 40.22 -51.27 14.85
CA PHE A 735 39.64 -51.05 16.18
C PHE A 735 38.94 -52.30 16.70
N ILE A 736 38.07 -52.93 15.90
CA ILE A 736 37.30 -54.14 16.27
C ILE A 736 38.24 -55.26 16.72
N GLN A 737 39.33 -55.52 15.98
CA GLN A 737 40.29 -56.57 16.35
C GLN A 737 40.93 -56.35 17.73
N LYS A 738 41.17 -55.10 18.12
CA LYS A 738 41.75 -54.79 19.43
C LYS A 738 40.69 -54.70 20.54
N ALA A 739 39.46 -54.31 20.21
CA ALA A 739 38.33 -54.22 21.13
C ALA A 739 37.86 -55.57 21.70
N VAL A 740 38.31 -56.69 21.12
CA VAL A 740 38.03 -58.05 21.62
C VAL A 740 38.81 -58.37 22.92
N GLU A 741 39.86 -57.60 23.26
CA GLU A 741 40.60 -57.75 24.51
C GLU A 741 40.03 -56.83 25.62
N PRO A 742 39.47 -57.37 26.72
CA PRO A 742 38.90 -56.55 27.79
C PRO A 742 39.94 -55.65 28.47
N GLY A 743 39.63 -54.37 28.68
CA GLY A 743 40.43 -53.43 29.47
C GLY A 743 41.58 -52.72 28.72
N VAL A 744 41.60 -52.77 27.40
CA VAL A 744 42.56 -51.99 26.59
C VAL A 744 42.07 -50.55 26.48
N ALA A 745 42.77 -49.61 27.15
CA ALA A 745 42.60 -48.19 26.87
C ALA A 745 43.15 -47.88 25.47
N PHE A 746 42.28 -47.45 24.58
CA PHE A 746 42.60 -47.10 23.18
C PHE A 746 43.05 -45.63 23.09
N GLY A 747 44.12 -45.30 23.83
CA GLY A 747 44.75 -43.97 23.85
C GLY A 747 45.79 -43.78 22.78
#